data_AF-A0A2P5YTB0-F1
#
_entry.id   AF-A0A2P5YTB0-F1
#
_cell.length_a   1.000
_cell.length_b   1.000
_cell.length_c   1.000
_cell.angle_alpha   90.00
_cell.angle_beta   90.00
_cell.angle_gamma   90.00
#
_symmetry.space_group_name_H-M   'P 1'
#
loop_
_entity.id
_entity.type
_entity.pdbx_description
1 polymer ?
#
loop_
_entity_poly.entity_id
_entity_poly.type
_entity_poly.pdbx_seq_one_letter_code
_entity_poly.pdbx_strand_id
1 'polypeptide(L)'
;MVYLAFLLFFNLISCFPSSSHAQNANLNLPLKSVNLGNWLVTEGWMQPSRFDGIVNKDLLDGTQVQFLSTRLNKYLCAESGGGTIIVANRASASGWETFRLWRVNASYFNFRVFFKQFVGLGNQGVVQAVLNGPTNSATFEIAQSETRVTADYRGSSWDDWDPSVFRMTIVTTLQGEYQITNGYGPDRAPQVMQDHWNSYITEQDFNFMSSNGLDAVRVPVGWWIAQDPNPPRPFVGGSSRALDNAFTWAEKYGMKVIIDLHAVKDSQNGNDHSGTRDGFQEWGDSNIGETVAVIEYLAARYGGRLGLAAIELMNEPLAPGVTFDALAKYYRAGYDAVRKHTYAYVILSARLGPADPQEFFSLASSMNRVVIDVHNYNLFSDMFSSMSVLQNIDYIYNQRASDLGRLISANGPRVFIDLKLPLRAVNLGNWLVTEGWMKPSRFDGIINKDLLDGAHVQFLSTKLNKYLCAENGGGTVLVANRISPSDWETFRLWRVNESYFNLRVLNKQFVGLGNQGVKAVSNTPTHSETFQIVRKDDAPNRVRLKASNGFFLQVQSETLVTADYTGSSWDDSDPSVLNIAIVNTLQGEYQITNGYGPVKAPQVMQAHWDSYITEQDFKFISANGLSAVRIPVGWWIAQDPNPPKPFVGGSLKALDNAFTWAEKYGMKVVVDLHAAKASQNRFEHSGARDGFLEWGDSNIDETVAVIEFLAARYGGSPSLGAIELMNEPWAPDVTLDALTKYYKAGYDAIRKHTNAYVILSARLGPANPKELFPFARSLNRVAIDVHWYNLFTDMFITMIVQQNIDYIYNQRSSDLDSWISADGEWTGEFGAKNGSMEDYKRYTKAEVDVFGGATFGWAYWSYKCEENHWSLKWMIDNNFIQLNMR
;
A
#
# COMPACT_ATOMS: atom_id res chain seq x y z
N MET A 1 3.72 28.28 -60.19
CA MET A 1 4.96 27.52 -59.93
C MET A 1 5.83 28.31 -58.95
N VAL A 2 5.57 28.15 -57.65
CA VAL A 2 6.50 28.51 -56.56
C VAL A 2 6.17 27.52 -55.44
N TYR A 3 6.90 26.41 -55.37
CA TYR A 3 6.94 25.49 -54.23
C TYR A 3 8.27 24.72 -54.32
N LEU A 4 8.93 24.54 -53.17
CA LEU A 4 10.23 23.91 -52.90
C LEU A 4 11.47 24.82 -52.86
N ALA A 5 11.61 25.55 -51.75
CA ALA A 5 12.89 25.89 -51.14
C ALA A 5 12.68 26.31 -49.67
N PHE A 6 12.29 25.37 -48.81
CA PHE A 6 12.32 25.53 -47.34
C PHE A 6 12.51 24.15 -46.69
N LEU A 7 13.65 23.53 -46.98
CA LEU A 7 14.14 22.30 -46.36
C LEU A 7 15.65 22.32 -46.53
N LEU A 8 16.38 22.81 -45.52
CA LEU A 8 17.82 22.61 -45.24
C LEU A 8 18.39 23.78 -44.41
N PHE A 9 17.81 24.11 -43.25
CA PHE A 9 18.50 24.94 -42.24
C PHE A 9 17.80 24.81 -40.89
N PHE A 10 17.82 23.62 -40.28
CA PHE A 10 17.68 23.37 -38.83
C PHE A 10 17.93 21.88 -38.59
N ASN A 11 19.20 21.47 -38.57
CA ASN A 11 19.62 20.15 -38.10
C ASN A 11 21.03 20.25 -37.50
N LEU A 12 21.15 21.10 -36.48
CA LEU A 12 22.30 21.20 -35.58
C LEU A 12 21.82 22.00 -34.37
N ILE A 13 21.31 21.31 -33.36
CA ILE A 13 21.44 21.55 -31.91
C ILE A 13 20.57 20.48 -31.21
N SER A 14 21.18 19.87 -30.19
CA SER A 14 20.66 18.84 -29.29
C SER A 14 20.45 17.43 -29.87
N CYS A 15 21.54 16.73 -30.16
CA CYS A 15 21.65 15.34 -29.69
C CYS A 15 21.58 15.38 -28.15
N PHE A 16 20.37 15.40 -27.59
CA PHE A 16 20.19 14.84 -26.27
C PHE A 16 20.48 13.35 -26.41
N PRO A 17 21.38 12.74 -25.60
CA PRO A 17 21.35 11.30 -25.48
C PRO A 17 19.93 10.95 -25.05
N SER A 18 19.21 10.21 -25.87
CA SER A 18 17.99 9.55 -25.41
C SER A 18 18.43 8.73 -24.20
N SER A 19 18.08 9.19 -23.00
CA SER A 19 18.42 8.52 -21.77
C SER A 19 17.70 7.18 -21.80
N SER A 20 18.41 6.13 -22.21
CA SER A 20 18.05 4.72 -22.07
C SER A 20 17.86 4.28 -20.62
N HIS A 21 18.01 5.21 -19.67
CA HIS A 21 17.91 5.03 -18.22
C HIS A 21 16.49 4.71 -17.70
N ALA A 22 15.47 4.58 -18.56
CA ALA A 22 14.08 4.35 -18.17
C ALA A 22 13.57 2.92 -18.45
N GLN A 23 14.44 1.91 -18.55
CA GLN A 23 14.02 0.53 -18.90
C GLN A 23 13.85 -0.45 -17.73
N ASN A 24 14.02 -0.04 -16.47
CA ASN A 24 13.64 -0.90 -15.35
C ASN A 24 12.14 -0.76 -15.09
N ALA A 25 11.37 -1.58 -15.82
CA ALA A 25 9.94 -1.81 -15.61
C ALA A 25 9.63 -1.98 -14.11
N ASN A 26 8.44 -1.53 -13.68
CA ASN A 26 7.96 -1.74 -12.32
C ASN A 26 8.11 -3.23 -11.95
N LEU A 27 8.88 -3.52 -10.89
CA LEU A 27 9.02 -4.88 -10.38
C LEU A 27 7.65 -5.33 -9.84
N ASN A 28 7.26 -6.56 -10.16
CA ASN A 28 6.14 -7.22 -9.52
C ASN A 28 6.60 -7.66 -8.13
N LEU A 29 6.14 -6.94 -7.12
CA LEU A 29 6.53 -7.14 -5.73
C LEU A 29 5.39 -7.86 -4.99
N PRO A 30 5.68 -8.75 -4.02
CA PRO A 30 7.01 -9.09 -3.50
C PRO A 30 7.82 -10.00 -4.43
N LEU A 31 9.15 -9.86 -4.40
CA LEU A 31 10.06 -10.83 -5.04
C LEU A 31 10.19 -12.08 -4.16
N LYS A 32 10.16 -13.25 -4.80
CA LYS A 32 10.52 -14.53 -4.22
C LYS A 32 11.95 -14.85 -4.60
N SER A 33 12.86 -14.61 -3.66
CA SER A 33 14.30 -14.70 -3.89
C SER A 33 15.01 -15.72 -2.99
N VAL A 34 16.18 -16.16 -3.44
CA VAL A 34 17.14 -16.96 -2.66
C VAL A 34 18.51 -16.28 -2.67
N ASN A 35 19.22 -16.38 -1.54
CA ASN A 35 20.59 -15.89 -1.41
C ASN A 35 21.56 -16.95 -1.94
N LEU A 36 22.37 -16.59 -2.94
CA LEU A 36 23.40 -17.47 -3.52
C LEU A 36 24.71 -17.35 -2.73
N GLY A 37 24.63 -17.67 -1.43
CA GLY A 37 25.78 -17.67 -0.52
C GLY A 37 26.86 -18.67 -0.92
N ASN A 38 28.10 -18.42 -0.46
CA ASN A 38 29.28 -19.24 -0.78
C ASN A 38 29.61 -19.38 -2.28
N TRP A 39 29.07 -18.52 -3.16
CA TRP A 39 29.41 -18.48 -4.59
C TRP A 39 30.50 -17.45 -4.91
N LEU A 40 30.16 -16.16 -5.07
CA LEU A 40 31.15 -15.11 -5.39
C LEU A 40 31.83 -14.52 -4.15
N VAL A 41 31.31 -14.83 -2.97
CA VAL A 41 31.96 -14.65 -1.67
C VAL A 41 31.85 -15.97 -0.95
N THR A 42 32.97 -16.51 -0.49
CA THR A 42 33.04 -17.85 0.12
C THR A 42 32.91 -17.85 1.64
N GLU A 43 32.24 -18.88 2.16
CA GLU A 43 32.00 -19.14 3.58
C GLU A 43 32.33 -20.60 3.90
N GLY A 44 33.25 -20.83 4.83
CA GLY A 44 33.86 -22.14 5.02
C GLY A 44 32.91 -23.18 5.58
N TRP A 45 31.95 -22.78 6.39
CA TRP A 45 30.96 -23.69 6.96
C TRP A 45 30.04 -24.31 5.88
N MET A 46 29.82 -23.62 4.75
CA MET A 46 28.98 -24.11 3.65
C MET A 46 29.72 -25.13 2.77
N GLN A 47 31.05 -25.08 2.69
CA GLN A 47 31.85 -26.09 2.00
C GLN A 47 33.25 -26.27 2.65
N PRO A 48 33.33 -26.94 3.81
CA PRO A 48 34.58 -27.04 4.58
C PRO A 48 35.72 -27.73 3.83
N SER A 49 35.38 -28.67 2.93
CA SER A 49 36.36 -29.42 2.14
C SER A 49 37.21 -28.55 1.21
N ARG A 50 36.78 -27.32 0.93
CA ARG A 50 37.60 -26.36 0.16
C ARG A 50 38.90 -25.96 0.85
N PHE A 51 39.02 -26.16 2.16
CA PHE A 51 40.22 -25.82 2.92
C PHE A 51 41.19 -27.02 3.05
N ASP A 52 40.78 -28.23 2.64
CA ASP A 52 41.57 -29.46 2.85
C ASP A 52 42.91 -29.47 2.13
N GLY A 53 43.03 -28.75 1.02
CA GLY A 53 44.27 -28.65 0.26
C GLY A 53 45.28 -27.63 0.80
N ILE A 54 44.96 -26.93 1.91
CA ILE A 54 45.82 -25.91 2.50
C ILE A 54 46.68 -26.53 3.60
N VAL A 55 48.00 -26.36 3.49
CA VAL A 55 48.94 -26.76 4.55
C VAL A 55 48.67 -25.94 5.81
N ASN A 56 48.56 -26.62 6.96
CA ASN A 56 48.20 -26.02 8.26
C ASN A 56 46.87 -25.24 8.19
N LYS A 57 45.82 -25.85 7.60
CA LYS A 57 44.49 -25.22 7.43
C LYS A 57 43.81 -24.77 8.71
N ASP A 58 44.24 -25.27 9.87
CA ASP A 58 43.70 -24.83 11.17
C ASP A 58 44.42 -23.56 11.67
N LEU A 59 45.52 -23.16 11.02
CA LEU A 59 46.36 -22.00 11.36
C LEU A 59 46.28 -20.92 10.27
N LEU A 60 45.07 -20.56 9.83
CA LEU A 60 44.86 -19.48 8.85
C LEU A 60 44.87 -18.10 9.54
N ASP A 61 44.96 -17.03 8.75
CA ASP A 61 44.84 -15.68 9.30
C ASP A 61 43.54 -15.54 10.10
N GLY A 62 43.66 -14.96 11.29
CA GLY A 62 42.55 -14.74 12.21
C GLY A 62 42.18 -15.92 13.10
N THR A 63 42.74 -17.11 12.88
CA THR A 63 42.61 -18.20 13.86
C THR A 63 43.01 -17.66 15.24
N GLN A 64 42.12 -17.83 16.20
CA GLN A 64 42.36 -17.46 17.58
C GLN A 64 43.03 -18.61 18.32
N VAL A 65 44.16 -18.32 18.95
CA VAL A 65 44.98 -19.30 19.67
C VAL A 65 45.27 -18.80 21.08
N GLN A 66 45.35 -19.75 22.00
CA GLN A 66 45.81 -19.55 23.37
C GLN A 66 47.01 -20.43 23.62
N PHE A 67 48.01 -19.90 24.31
CA PHE A 67 49.25 -20.61 24.62
C PHE A 67 49.39 -20.81 26.12
N LEU A 68 49.40 -22.07 26.56
CA LEU A 68 49.67 -22.46 27.94
C LEU A 68 51.14 -22.88 28.04
N SER A 69 51.93 -22.18 28.86
CA SER A 69 53.30 -22.60 29.18
C SER A 69 53.25 -23.94 29.91
N THR A 70 53.91 -24.97 29.39
CA THR A 70 53.98 -26.29 30.05
C THR A 70 54.76 -26.22 31.35
N ARG A 71 55.84 -25.44 31.37
CA ARG A 71 56.70 -25.24 32.55
C ARG A 71 55.98 -24.53 33.70
N LEU A 72 55.22 -23.48 33.41
CA LEU A 72 54.57 -22.65 34.44
C LEU A 72 53.12 -23.07 34.71
N ASN A 73 52.50 -23.82 33.80
CA ASN A 73 51.07 -24.11 33.79
C ASN A 73 50.21 -22.83 33.88
N LYS A 74 50.62 -21.80 33.11
CA LYS A 74 49.97 -20.49 33.02
C LYS A 74 49.85 -20.05 31.56
N TYR A 75 48.76 -19.38 31.23
CA TYR A 75 48.52 -18.83 29.89
C TYR A 75 49.33 -17.57 29.64
N LEU A 76 49.80 -17.43 28.39
CA LEU A 76 50.33 -16.17 27.88
C LEU A 76 49.21 -15.12 27.86
N CYS A 77 49.52 -13.92 28.35
CA CYS A 77 48.63 -12.79 28.49
C CYS A 77 49.30 -11.56 27.88
N ALA A 78 48.59 -10.86 27.00
CA ALA A 78 48.92 -9.50 26.63
C ALA A 78 48.39 -8.56 27.72
N GLU A 79 49.26 -8.11 28.63
CA GLU A 79 48.82 -7.28 29.75
C GLU A 79 48.16 -6.00 29.27
N SER A 80 47.08 -5.62 29.96
CA SER A 80 46.17 -4.55 29.55
C SER A 80 45.61 -4.73 28.13
N GLY A 81 45.51 -5.96 27.62
CA GLY A 81 45.00 -6.26 26.27
C GLY A 81 45.93 -5.84 25.11
N GLY A 82 47.06 -5.20 25.40
CA GLY A 82 47.99 -4.66 24.42
C GLY A 82 48.74 -3.43 24.95
N GLY A 83 49.84 -3.07 24.27
CA GLY A 83 50.62 -1.85 24.48
C GLY A 83 51.71 -2.00 25.54
N THR A 84 51.85 -3.19 26.14
CA THR A 84 52.83 -3.49 27.18
C THR A 84 53.40 -4.91 26.98
N ILE A 85 53.85 -5.55 28.05
CA ILE A 85 54.55 -6.84 28.06
C ILE A 85 53.61 -8.03 27.79
N ILE A 86 54.15 -9.09 27.18
CA ILE A 86 53.53 -10.42 27.17
C ILE A 86 54.12 -11.25 28.31
N VAL A 87 53.25 -11.85 29.14
CA VAL A 87 53.65 -12.62 30.33
C VAL A 87 52.85 -13.91 30.47
N ALA A 88 53.39 -14.90 31.20
CA ALA A 88 52.75 -16.19 31.44
C ALA A 88 52.25 -16.29 32.89
N ASN A 89 51.18 -15.59 33.26
CA ASN A 89 50.72 -15.48 34.67
C ASN A 89 49.25 -15.83 34.91
N ARG A 90 48.49 -16.19 33.88
CA ARG A 90 47.05 -16.42 34.02
C ARG A 90 46.73 -17.89 34.22
N ALA A 91 45.88 -18.20 35.20
CA ALA A 91 45.42 -19.57 35.44
C ALA A 91 44.31 -20.02 34.47
N SER A 92 43.63 -19.07 33.81
CA SER A 92 42.57 -19.29 32.84
C SER A 92 42.71 -18.28 31.71
N ALA A 93 42.29 -18.64 30.50
CA ALA A 93 42.34 -17.77 29.33
C ALA A 93 40.99 -17.10 29.03
N SER A 94 41.05 -15.84 28.62
CA SER A 94 39.94 -15.04 28.09
C SER A 94 40.45 -14.14 26.95
N GLY A 95 39.94 -12.91 26.82
CA GLY A 95 40.26 -12.01 25.71
C GLY A 95 41.74 -11.60 25.62
N TRP A 96 42.41 -11.36 26.74
CA TRP A 96 43.81 -10.89 26.76
C TRP A 96 44.82 -12.01 26.55
N GLU A 97 44.42 -13.25 26.83
CA GLU A 97 45.23 -14.46 26.64
C GLU A 97 45.01 -15.09 25.25
N THR A 98 44.14 -14.47 24.44
CA THR A 98 43.79 -14.95 23.10
C THR A 98 44.48 -14.10 22.04
N PHE A 99 45.30 -14.76 21.21
CA PHE A 99 46.06 -14.16 20.13
C PHE A 99 45.46 -14.54 18.79
N ARG A 100 45.51 -13.65 17.81
CA ARG A 100 45.08 -13.93 16.43
C ARG A 100 46.30 -14.19 15.55
N LEU A 101 46.26 -15.25 14.78
CA LEU A 101 47.32 -15.56 13.82
C LEU A 101 47.33 -14.57 12.66
N TRP A 102 48.52 -14.17 12.26
CA TRP A 102 48.79 -13.41 11.05
C TRP A 102 49.78 -14.19 10.22
N ARG A 103 49.28 -14.90 9.22
CA ARG A 103 50.07 -15.85 8.44
C ARG A 103 51.02 -15.10 7.52
N VAL A 104 52.31 -15.39 7.64
CA VAL A 104 53.34 -14.94 6.69
C VAL A 104 53.52 -15.99 5.60
N ASN A 105 53.61 -17.26 6.01
CA ASN A 105 53.61 -18.43 5.11
C ASN A 105 53.17 -19.68 5.91
N ALA A 106 53.41 -20.89 5.41
CA ALA A 106 53.00 -22.13 6.09
C ALA A 106 53.72 -22.41 7.42
N SER A 107 54.87 -21.79 7.67
CA SER A 107 55.73 -22.04 8.83
C SER A 107 55.91 -20.82 9.74
N TYR A 108 55.64 -19.61 9.24
CA TYR A 108 55.88 -18.36 9.97
C TYR A 108 54.59 -17.57 10.17
N PHE A 109 54.37 -17.14 11.41
CA PHE A 109 53.18 -16.41 11.85
C PHE A 109 53.58 -15.25 12.75
N ASN A 110 52.89 -14.12 12.59
CA ASN A 110 52.86 -13.08 13.61
C ASN A 110 51.58 -13.24 14.44
N PHE A 111 51.53 -12.55 15.58
CA PHE A 111 50.38 -12.59 16.48
C PHE A 111 49.84 -11.18 16.69
N ARG A 112 48.52 -11.02 16.59
CA ARG A 112 47.81 -9.78 16.91
C ARG A 112 47.08 -9.95 18.24
N VAL A 113 47.22 -9.00 19.15
CA VAL A 113 46.61 -9.02 20.49
C VAL A 113 45.23 -8.36 20.50
N PHE A 114 44.55 -8.38 21.65
CA PHE A 114 43.19 -7.86 21.84
C PHE A 114 43.02 -6.40 21.36
N PHE A 115 43.95 -5.50 21.71
CA PHE A 115 43.97 -4.12 21.22
C PHE A 115 44.69 -3.94 19.88
N LYS A 116 44.62 -4.96 19.02
CA LYS A 116 44.98 -4.87 17.60
C LYS A 116 46.47 -4.61 17.29
N GLN A 117 47.33 -4.61 18.29
CA GLN A 117 48.78 -4.47 18.13
C GLN A 117 49.42 -5.81 17.77
N PHE A 118 50.60 -5.75 17.15
CA PHE A 118 51.39 -6.94 16.90
C PHE A 118 52.22 -7.29 18.13
N VAL A 119 52.39 -8.57 18.41
CA VAL A 119 53.46 -9.00 19.31
C VAL A 119 54.80 -8.73 18.60
N GLY A 120 55.77 -8.22 19.34
CA GLY A 120 57.10 -7.85 18.84
C GLY A 120 58.16 -7.90 19.96
N LEU A 121 59.40 -7.61 19.60
CA LEU A 121 60.53 -7.58 20.55
C LEU A 121 60.81 -6.14 21.00
N GLY A 122 60.87 -5.94 22.30
CA GLY A 122 61.28 -4.70 22.96
C GLY A 122 62.75 -4.67 23.33
N ASN A 123 63.14 -3.67 24.13
CA ASN A 123 64.50 -3.57 24.67
C ASN A 123 64.88 -4.85 25.44
N GLN A 124 66.12 -5.30 25.26
CA GLN A 124 66.66 -6.52 25.89
C GLN A 124 65.92 -7.83 25.53
N GLY A 125 65.20 -7.88 24.40
CA GLY A 125 64.56 -9.10 23.90
C GLY A 125 63.28 -9.49 24.64
N VAL A 126 62.70 -8.59 25.45
CA VAL A 126 61.40 -8.78 26.09
C VAL A 126 60.29 -8.79 25.05
N VAL A 127 59.39 -9.77 25.14
CA VAL A 127 58.24 -9.88 24.25
C VAL A 127 57.15 -8.92 24.71
N GLN A 128 56.69 -8.05 23.82
CA GLN A 128 55.70 -7.01 24.11
C GLN A 128 54.80 -6.73 22.91
N ALA A 129 53.63 -6.14 23.14
CA ALA A 129 52.76 -5.65 22.09
C ALA A 129 53.27 -4.29 21.57
N VAL A 130 53.57 -4.21 20.27
CA VAL A 130 54.13 -3.04 19.58
C VAL A 130 53.15 -2.49 18.53
N LEU A 131 53.17 -1.16 18.34
CA LEU A 131 52.30 -0.45 17.39
C LEU A 131 52.73 -0.59 15.93
N ASN A 132 54.00 -0.91 15.67
CA ASN A 132 54.52 -1.01 14.31
C ASN A 132 54.13 -2.35 13.69
N GLY A 133 53.76 -2.35 12.40
CA GLY A 133 53.41 -3.55 11.63
C GLY A 133 54.49 -4.63 11.68
N PRO A 134 54.21 -5.85 11.18
CA PRO A 134 55.07 -7.01 11.38
C PRO A 134 56.48 -6.75 10.85
N THR A 135 57.45 -6.59 11.75
CA THR A 135 58.87 -6.58 11.38
C THR A 135 59.32 -8.02 11.18
N ASN A 136 60.00 -8.31 10.06
CA ASN A 136 60.41 -9.65 9.57
C ASN A 136 61.31 -10.49 10.51
N SER A 137 61.36 -10.22 11.81
CA SER A 137 62.39 -10.75 12.72
C SER A 137 61.90 -11.13 14.12
N ALA A 138 60.59 -11.19 14.40
CA ALA A 138 60.10 -11.49 15.75
C ALA A 138 59.47 -12.89 15.84
N THR A 139 60.32 -13.92 16.00
CA THR A 139 59.89 -15.24 16.50
C THR A 139 59.85 -15.20 18.03
N PHE A 140 58.73 -15.61 18.62
CA PHE A 140 58.50 -15.62 20.08
C PHE A 140 58.65 -17.01 20.63
N GLU A 141 59.62 -17.21 21.50
CA GLU A 141 59.83 -18.47 22.19
C GLU A 141 60.40 -18.07 23.54
N ILE A 142 59.79 -18.49 24.66
CA ILE A 142 60.26 -18.58 26.08
C ILE A 142 59.42 -17.82 27.11
N ALA A 143 58.75 -18.56 28.01
CA ALA A 143 58.29 -18.03 29.30
C ALA A 143 59.31 -18.35 30.41
N GLN A 144 60.03 -17.33 30.93
CA GLN A 144 61.04 -17.53 31.97
C GLN A 144 60.46 -17.45 33.39
N SER A 145 59.46 -16.59 33.59
CA SER A 145 58.75 -16.39 34.86
C SER A 145 57.36 -15.84 34.60
N GLU A 146 56.51 -15.80 35.62
CA GLU A 146 55.17 -15.18 35.55
C GLU A 146 55.22 -13.69 35.17
N THR A 147 56.37 -13.02 35.24
CA THR A 147 56.49 -11.59 34.95
C THR A 147 57.28 -11.28 33.68
N ARG A 148 57.81 -12.29 32.96
CA ARG A 148 58.69 -12.04 31.80
C ARG A 148 58.72 -13.19 30.77
N VAL A 149 58.48 -12.83 29.51
CA VAL A 149 58.70 -13.65 28.29
C VAL A 149 59.79 -12.97 27.44
N THR A 150 60.77 -13.73 26.95
CA THR A 150 61.92 -13.23 26.14
C THR A 150 62.05 -14.03 24.84
N ALA A 151 63.01 -13.69 23.96
CA ALA A 151 63.32 -14.44 22.73
C ALA A 151 64.84 -14.67 22.56
N ASP A 152 65.48 -15.28 23.56
CA ASP A 152 66.95 -15.41 23.68
C ASP A 152 67.46 -16.85 23.97
N TYR A 153 66.60 -17.85 23.95
CA TYR A 153 66.89 -19.26 24.26
C TYR A 153 67.12 -20.07 22.99
N ARG A 154 68.02 -21.05 23.10
CA ARG A 154 68.37 -21.99 22.03
C ARG A 154 68.37 -23.41 22.59
N GLY A 155 67.18 -23.88 22.97
CA GLY A 155 66.96 -25.26 23.40
C GLY A 155 66.49 -26.14 22.24
N SER A 156 66.60 -27.45 22.45
CA SER A 156 66.08 -28.46 21.52
C SER A 156 65.23 -29.52 22.22
N SER A 157 64.92 -29.33 23.51
CA SER A 157 64.10 -30.28 24.26
C SER A 157 62.62 -30.00 24.02
N TRP A 158 61.82 -31.06 24.01
CA TRP A 158 60.36 -31.02 23.84
C TRP A 158 59.62 -31.44 25.11
N ASP A 159 60.33 -31.60 26.23
CA ASP A 159 59.71 -31.95 27.50
C ASP A 159 58.98 -30.76 28.15
N ASP A 160 58.07 -31.04 29.08
CA ASP A 160 57.24 -30.03 29.75
C ASP A 160 58.05 -29.04 30.62
N TRP A 161 59.34 -29.29 30.88
CA TRP A 161 60.23 -28.36 31.61
C TRP A 161 60.95 -27.37 30.71
N ASP A 162 60.98 -27.59 29.39
CA ASP A 162 61.57 -26.64 28.45
C ASP A 162 60.70 -25.37 28.39
N PRO A 163 61.26 -24.18 28.70
CA PRO A 163 60.48 -22.94 28.78
C PRO A 163 59.99 -22.41 27.42
N SER A 164 60.45 -23.00 26.30
CA SER A 164 59.99 -22.68 24.95
C SER A 164 58.81 -23.54 24.48
N VAL A 165 58.41 -24.56 25.26
CA VAL A 165 57.29 -25.45 24.91
C VAL A 165 55.97 -24.88 25.43
N PHE A 166 54.98 -24.78 24.54
CA PHE A 166 53.63 -24.33 24.86
C PHE A 166 52.59 -25.32 24.35
N ARG A 167 51.55 -25.55 25.13
CA ARG A 167 50.32 -26.20 24.65
C ARG A 167 49.45 -25.14 24.01
N MET A 168 49.19 -25.29 22.72
CA MET A 168 48.32 -24.40 21.96
C MET A 168 46.89 -24.93 21.95
N THR A 169 45.94 -24.06 22.24
CA THR A 169 44.50 -24.31 22.04
C THR A 169 44.01 -23.41 20.92
N ILE A 170 43.40 -24.00 19.89
CA ILE A 170 42.66 -23.26 18.87
C ILE A 170 41.27 -22.99 19.43
N VAL A 171 40.93 -21.71 19.56
CA VAL A 171 39.67 -21.24 20.14
C VAL A 171 38.59 -21.16 19.06
N THR A 172 38.93 -20.52 17.93
CA THR A 172 38.07 -20.41 16.76
C THR A 172 38.93 -20.22 15.51
N THR A 173 38.40 -20.60 14.36
CA THR A 173 39.02 -20.42 13.04
C THR A 173 38.17 -19.46 12.22
N LEU A 174 38.83 -18.71 11.33
CA LEU A 174 38.14 -17.98 10.26
C LEU A 174 38.31 -18.75 8.97
N GLN A 175 37.23 -18.90 8.21
CA GLN A 175 37.22 -19.67 6.97
C GLN A 175 36.47 -18.91 5.87
N GLY A 176 36.90 -17.69 5.56
CA GLY A 176 36.33 -16.89 4.47
C GLY A 176 37.21 -16.87 3.21
N GLU A 177 36.81 -16.03 2.26
CA GLU A 177 37.55 -15.85 1.00
C GLU A 177 38.99 -15.36 1.19
N TYR A 178 39.23 -14.56 2.23
CA TYR A 178 40.59 -14.14 2.57
C TYR A 178 41.47 -15.34 2.94
N GLN A 179 40.98 -16.21 3.84
CA GLN A 179 41.76 -17.34 4.34
C GLN A 179 42.00 -18.41 3.29
N ILE A 180 41.03 -18.68 2.40
CA ILE A 180 41.21 -19.65 1.31
C ILE A 180 42.24 -19.13 0.29
N THR A 181 42.13 -17.88 -0.14
CA THR A 181 43.02 -17.31 -1.16
C THR A 181 44.44 -17.10 -0.64
N ASN A 182 44.59 -16.60 0.59
CA ASN A 182 45.90 -16.48 1.22
C ASN A 182 46.52 -17.85 1.55
N GLY A 183 45.70 -18.81 1.98
CA GLY A 183 46.14 -20.16 2.36
C GLY A 183 46.67 -20.98 1.18
N TYR A 184 46.01 -20.93 0.02
CA TYR A 184 46.51 -21.54 -1.21
C TYR A 184 47.65 -20.76 -1.86
N GLY A 185 47.75 -19.45 -1.58
CA GLY A 185 48.75 -18.57 -2.14
C GLY A 185 48.44 -18.16 -3.59
N PRO A 186 49.23 -17.20 -4.13
CA PRO A 186 48.93 -16.51 -5.37
C PRO A 186 48.92 -17.41 -6.62
N ASP A 187 49.61 -18.55 -6.58
CA ASP A 187 49.74 -19.43 -7.74
C ASP A 187 48.56 -20.40 -7.87
N ARG A 188 47.98 -20.85 -6.75
CA ARG A 188 46.93 -21.87 -6.72
C ARG A 188 45.54 -21.30 -6.46
N ALA A 189 45.43 -20.21 -5.69
CA ALA A 189 44.15 -19.58 -5.39
C ALA A 189 43.32 -19.20 -6.63
N PRO A 190 43.90 -18.63 -7.72
CA PRO A 190 43.10 -18.27 -8.90
C PRO A 190 42.38 -19.46 -9.54
N GLN A 191 43.05 -20.60 -9.67
CA GLN A 191 42.44 -21.81 -10.23
C GLN A 191 41.35 -22.36 -9.31
N VAL A 192 41.61 -22.41 -8.00
CA VAL A 192 40.63 -22.89 -7.00
C VAL A 192 39.35 -22.07 -7.05
N MET A 193 39.45 -20.74 -7.13
CA MET A 193 38.28 -19.87 -7.17
C MET A 193 37.57 -19.91 -8.52
N GLN A 194 38.29 -20.01 -9.65
CA GLN A 194 37.69 -20.18 -10.96
C GLN A 194 36.92 -21.50 -11.09
N ASP A 195 37.50 -22.62 -10.61
CA ASP A 195 36.83 -23.93 -10.62
C ASP A 195 35.54 -23.88 -9.80
N HIS A 196 35.60 -23.20 -8.64
CA HIS A 196 34.44 -22.97 -7.78
C HIS A 196 33.34 -22.15 -8.47
N TRP A 197 33.66 -20.96 -8.97
CA TRP A 197 32.67 -20.09 -9.62
C TRP A 197 31.99 -20.76 -10.83
N ASN A 198 32.70 -21.64 -11.53
CA ASN A 198 32.19 -22.35 -12.71
C ASN A 198 31.35 -23.59 -12.38
N SER A 199 31.40 -24.12 -11.15
CA SER A 199 30.78 -25.41 -10.81
C SER A 199 29.79 -25.37 -9.65
N TYR A 200 29.85 -24.35 -8.79
CA TYR A 200 29.00 -24.30 -7.60
C TYR A 200 27.59 -23.80 -7.89
N ILE A 201 27.46 -22.73 -8.68
CA ILE A 201 26.19 -22.27 -9.26
C ILE A 201 26.34 -22.26 -10.77
N THR A 202 25.37 -22.82 -11.44
CA THR A 202 25.32 -22.99 -12.89
C THR A 202 24.01 -22.46 -13.46
N GLU A 203 23.91 -22.40 -14.79
CA GLU A 203 22.66 -22.05 -15.46
C GLU A 203 21.50 -22.99 -15.08
N GLN A 204 21.78 -24.26 -14.80
CA GLN A 204 20.75 -25.23 -14.42
C GLN A 204 20.09 -24.87 -13.09
N ASP A 205 20.82 -24.24 -12.17
CA ASP A 205 20.28 -23.77 -10.90
C ASP A 205 19.29 -22.61 -11.13
N PHE A 206 19.60 -21.68 -12.03
CA PHE A 206 18.66 -20.61 -12.42
C PHE A 206 17.40 -21.16 -13.08
N ASN A 207 17.55 -22.14 -13.98
CA ASN A 207 16.40 -22.84 -14.56
C ASN A 207 15.56 -23.53 -13.48
N PHE A 208 16.20 -24.21 -12.53
CA PHE A 208 15.53 -24.88 -11.41
C PHE A 208 14.78 -23.88 -10.54
N MET A 209 15.42 -22.77 -10.14
CA MET A 209 14.81 -21.73 -9.31
C MET A 209 13.59 -21.10 -9.99
N SER A 210 13.73 -20.70 -11.26
CA SER A 210 12.64 -20.15 -12.07
C SER A 210 11.48 -21.15 -12.22
N SER A 211 11.79 -22.41 -12.53
CA SER A 211 10.79 -23.49 -12.67
C SER A 211 10.05 -23.81 -11.37
N ASN A 212 10.62 -23.45 -10.21
CA ASN A 212 9.99 -23.61 -8.89
C ASN A 212 9.38 -22.30 -8.35
N GLY A 213 9.22 -21.28 -9.21
CA GLY A 213 8.46 -20.07 -8.89
C GLY A 213 9.21 -19.00 -8.11
N LEU A 214 10.54 -19.09 -8.02
CA LEU A 214 11.40 -17.97 -7.63
C LEU A 214 11.58 -17.02 -8.81
N ASP A 215 11.53 -15.72 -8.55
CA ASP A 215 11.60 -14.66 -9.56
C ASP A 215 12.84 -13.77 -9.40
N ALA A 216 13.68 -14.01 -8.38
CA ALA A 216 14.91 -13.27 -8.17
C ALA A 216 16.01 -14.09 -7.47
N VAL A 217 17.25 -13.63 -7.57
CA VAL A 217 18.41 -14.11 -6.78
C VAL A 217 19.12 -12.94 -6.11
N ARG A 218 19.60 -13.11 -4.88
CA ARG A 218 20.55 -12.18 -4.22
C ARG A 218 21.95 -12.77 -4.33
N VAL A 219 22.87 -12.01 -4.94
CA VAL A 219 24.23 -12.46 -5.24
C VAL A 219 25.23 -11.67 -4.40
N PRO A 220 25.80 -12.28 -3.35
CA PRO A 220 26.87 -11.69 -2.55
C PRO A 220 28.10 -11.40 -3.42
N VAL A 221 28.67 -10.20 -3.31
CA VAL A 221 29.93 -9.80 -3.95
C VAL A 221 30.86 -9.12 -2.94
N GLY A 222 32.17 -9.30 -3.12
CA GLY A 222 33.18 -8.59 -2.35
C GLY A 222 33.71 -7.36 -3.07
N TRP A 223 34.19 -6.38 -2.32
CA TRP A 223 34.72 -5.11 -2.85
C TRP A 223 35.81 -5.27 -3.92
N TRP A 224 36.56 -6.38 -3.90
CA TRP A 224 37.59 -6.70 -4.87
C TRP A 224 37.05 -6.85 -6.30
N ILE A 225 35.75 -7.09 -6.49
CA ILE A 225 35.10 -7.18 -7.81
C ILE A 225 35.29 -5.91 -8.65
N ALA A 226 35.40 -4.74 -8.00
CA ALA A 226 35.60 -3.46 -8.69
C ALA A 226 37.01 -3.30 -9.28
N GLN A 227 37.93 -4.20 -8.94
CA GLN A 227 39.31 -4.22 -9.44
C GLN A 227 39.60 -5.44 -10.33
N ASP A 228 38.55 -6.15 -10.77
CA ASP A 228 38.70 -7.23 -11.73
C ASP A 228 39.33 -6.74 -13.06
N PRO A 229 40.18 -7.56 -13.70
CA PRO A 229 40.56 -8.93 -13.33
C PRO A 229 41.78 -9.01 -12.39
N ASN A 230 42.26 -7.89 -11.83
CA ASN A 230 43.51 -7.83 -11.06
C ASN A 230 43.31 -7.21 -9.67
N PRO A 231 42.49 -7.80 -8.79
CA PRO A 231 42.29 -7.26 -7.44
C PRO A 231 43.57 -7.34 -6.59
N PRO A 232 43.64 -6.57 -5.49
CA PRO A 232 44.76 -6.64 -4.56
C PRO A 232 44.84 -8.02 -3.90
N ARG A 233 46.05 -8.57 -3.80
CA ARG A 233 46.31 -9.83 -3.12
C ARG A 233 45.88 -9.75 -1.63
N PRO A 234 45.34 -10.83 -1.05
CA PRO A 234 45.29 -12.19 -1.60
C PRO A 234 44.07 -12.48 -2.50
N PHE A 235 43.12 -11.55 -2.64
CA PHE A 235 41.95 -11.76 -3.48
C PHE A 235 42.33 -12.02 -4.94
N VAL A 236 41.48 -12.76 -5.65
CA VAL A 236 41.75 -13.23 -7.01
C VAL A 236 40.67 -12.73 -7.96
N GLY A 237 41.04 -12.46 -9.21
CA GLY A 237 40.12 -11.90 -10.19
C GLY A 237 39.28 -12.94 -10.93
N GLY A 238 38.12 -12.50 -11.42
CA GLY A 238 37.21 -13.29 -12.27
C GLY A 238 35.75 -13.28 -11.83
N SER A 239 35.45 -12.74 -10.64
CA SER A 239 34.09 -12.69 -10.08
C SER A 239 33.09 -11.89 -10.93
N SER A 240 33.53 -10.82 -11.62
CA SER A 240 32.70 -10.03 -12.53
C SER A 240 32.16 -10.86 -13.69
N ARG A 241 32.95 -11.80 -14.22
CA ARG A 241 32.50 -12.71 -15.29
C ARG A 241 31.41 -13.66 -14.79
N ALA A 242 31.55 -14.15 -13.57
CA ALA A 242 30.54 -15.03 -12.97
C ALA A 242 29.24 -14.25 -12.66
N LEU A 243 29.33 -13.00 -12.22
CA LEU A 243 28.16 -12.13 -12.08
C LEU A 243 27.50 -11.80 -13.44
N ASP A 244 28.29 -11.58 -14.49
CA ASP A 244 27.75 -11.40 -15.86
C ASP A 244 26.95 -12.63 -16.33
N ASN A 245 27.44 -13.84 -16.00
CA ASN A 245 26.72 -15.08 -16.24
C ASN A 245 25.40 -15.12 -15.44
N ALA A 246 25.41 -14.74 -14.16
CA ALA A 246 24.21 -14.67 -13.33
C ALA A 246 23.11 -13.79 -13.97
N PHE A 247 23.47 -12.60 -14.45
CA PHE A 247 22.53 -11.74 -15.16
C PHE A 247 22.03 -12.37 -16.47
N THR A 248 22.92 -13.02 -17.22
CA THR A 248 22.55 -13.68 -18.49
C THR A 248 21.54 -14.80 -18.24
N TRP A 249 21.77 -15.63 -17.22
CA TRP A 249 20.86 -16.70 -16.83
C TRP A 249 19.55 -16.14 -16.26
N ALA A 250 19.62 -15.14 -15.38
CA ALA A 250 18.44 -14.50 -14.80
C ALA A 250 17.51 -13.94 -15.90
N GLU A 251 18.07 -13.16 -16.83
CA GLU A 251 17.32 -12.58 -17.94
C GLU A 251 16.70 -13.64 -18.86
N LYS A 252 17.44 -14.73 -19.12
CA LYS A 252 16.93 -15.87 -19.92
C LYS A 252 15.70 -16.52 -19.28
N TYR A 253 15.68 -16.63 -17.95
CA TYR A 253 14.61 -17.31 -17.20
C TYR A 253 13.61 -16.33 -16.56
N GLY A 254 13.62 -15.06 -16.97
CA GLY A 254 12.71 -14.03 -16.46
C GLY A 254 12.93 -13.65 -14.99
N MET A 255 14.04 -14.08 -14.38
CA MET A 255 14.40 -13.75 -13.01
C MET A 255 15.13 -12.41 -12.91
N LYS A 256 15.19 -11.87 -11.70
CA LYS A 256 15.95 -10.66 -11.36
C LYS A 256 17.18 -10.96 -10.50
N VAL A 257 18.12 -10.03 -10.50
CA VAL A 257 19.34 -10.06 -9.69
C VAL A 257 19.33 -8.89 -8.72
N ILE A 258 19.52 -9.21 -7.45
CA ILE A 258 19.86 -8.28 -6.38
C ILE A 258 21.37 -8.42 -6.16
N ILE A 259 22.13 -7.36 -6.40
CA ILE A 259 23.57 -7.34 -6.11
C ILE A 259 23.73 -6.98 -4.64
N ASP A 260 24.43 -7.83 -3.88
CA ASP A 260 24.66 -7.61 -2.46
C ASP A 260 26.15 -7.34 -2.20
N LEU A 261 26.52 -6.11 -1.83
CA LEU A 261 27.89 -5.81 -1.40
C LEU A 261 28.13 -6.41 0.00
N HIS A 262 28.49 -7.69 -0.02
CA HIS A 262 28.53 -8.57 1.12
C HIS A 262 29.81 -8.42 1.96
N ALA A 263 30.91 -8.04 1.30
CA ALA A 263 32.20 -7.79 1.94
C ALA A 263 32.77 -6.44 1.51
N VAL A 264 32.91 -5.52 2.46
CA VAL A 264 33.59 -4.23 2.25
C VAL A 264 35.03 -4.29 2.72
N LYS A 265 35.88 -3.42 2.16
CA LYS A 265 37.28 -3.34 2.57
C LYS A 265 37.37 -3.05 4.07
N ASP A 266 38.26 -3.76 4.76
CA ASP A 266 38.50 -3.68 6.20
C ASP A 266 37.33 -4.17 7.09
N SER A 267 36.34 -4.85 6.51
CA SER A 267 35.25 -5.56 7.18
C SER A 267 34.30 -4.70 8.05
N GLN A 268 33.01 -4.87 7.78
CA GLN A 268 31.91 -4.24 8.49
C GLN A 268 31.47 -4.96 9.78
N ASN A 269 31.89 -6.21 10.01
CA ASN A 269 31.45 -6.98 11.18
C ASN A 269 32.48 -7.98 11.77
N GLY A 270 33.61 -8.21 11.12
CA GLY A 270 34.65 -9.14 11.61
C GLY A 270 34.32 -10.63 11.42
N ASN A 271 33.25 -10.98 10.70
CA ASN A 271 32.95 -12.38 10.38
C ASN A 271 33.64 -12.80 9.07
N ASP A 272 33.79 -14.10 8.87
CA ASP A 272 34.45 -14.69 7.69
C ASP A 272 33.81 -14.27 6.34
N HIS A 273 32.48 -14.20 6.26
CA HIS A 273 31.73 -13.77 5.08
C HIS A 273 31.97 -12.29 4.68
N SER A 274 32.53 -11.47 5.59
CA SER A 274 32.87 -10.06 5.30
C SER A 274 34.26 -9.87 4.67
N GLY A 275 34.96 -10.96 4.35
CA GLY A 275 36.32 -10.90 3.80
C GLY A 275 37.36 -10.38 4.80
N THR A 276 37.06 -10.44 6.10
CA THR A 276 38.00 -10.04 7.16
C THR A 276 39.26 -10.91 7.13
N ARG A 277 40.41 -10.29 7.42
CA ARG A 277 41.68 -11.01 7.55
C ARG A 277 41.78 -11.75 8.88
N ASP A 278 41.46 -11.05 9.97
CA ASP A 278 41.77 -11.50 11.33
C ASP A 278 40.60 -11.40 12.31
N GLY A 279 39.40 -11.14 11.79
CA GLY A 279 38.18 -11.14 12.58
C GLY A 279 37.94 -9.82 13.32
N PHE A 280 38.69 -8.78 12.99
CA PHE A 280 38.36 -7.43 13.42
C PHE A 280 37.44 -6.72 12.43
N GLN A 281 36.50 -5.97 12.99
CA GLN A 281 35.75 -4.93 12.29
C GLN A 281 36.62 -3.66 12.28
N GLU A 282 36.98 -3.18 11.09
CA GLU A 282 37.85 -2.01 10.91
C GLU A 282 37.28 -0.97 9.92
N TRP A 283 36.19 -1.28 9.21
CA TRP A 283 35.49 -0.31 8.36
C TRP A 283 35.00 0.92 9.16
N GLY A 284 35.22 2.11 8.60
CA GLY A 284 34.72 3.38 9.17
C GLY A 284 34.75 4.54 8.17
N ASP A 285 34.76 5.78 8.69
CA ASP A 285 34.69 7.01 7.89
C ASP A 285 35.74 7.09 6.76
N SER A 286 36.96 6.60 7.00
CA SER A 286 38.04 6.58 6.03
C SER A 286 37.77 5.67 4.83
N ASN A 287 36.91 4.66 4.98
CA ASN A 287 36.59 3.68 3.96
C ASN A 287 35.42 4.09 3.06
N ILE A 288 34.66 5.12 3.44
CA ILE A 288 33.43 5.52 2.73
C ILE A 288 33.69 5.78 1.25
N GLY A 289 34.73 6.56 0.91
CA GLY A 289 35.02 6.91 -0.48
C GLY A 289 35.30 5.69 -1.36
N GLU A 290 36.13 4.76 -0.87
CA GLU A 290 36.44 3.52 -1.60
C GLU A 290 35.20 2.62 -1.70
N THR A 291 34.38 2.54 -0.65
CA THR A 291 33.17 1.70 -0.65
C THR A 291 32.13 2.25 -1.65
N VAL A 292 31.95 3.57 -1.72
CA VAL A 292 31.08 4.22 -2.72
C VAL A 292 31.57 3.97 -4.14
N ALA A 293 32.88 3.96 -4.38
CA ALA A 293 33.44 3.67 -5.69
C ALA A 293 33.11 2.25 -6.18
N VAL A 294 33.04 1.27 -5.28
CA VAL A 294 32.57 -0.10 -5.59
C VAL A 294 31.10 -0.09 -6.01
N ILE A 295 30.25 0.62 -5.26
CA ILE A 295 28.83 0.75 -5.59
C ILE A 295 28.63 1.44 -6.95
N GLU A 296 29.38 2.52 -7.21
CA GLU A 296 29.33 3.22 -8.50
C GLU A 296 29.77 2.31 -9.65
N TYR A 297 30.81 1.48 -9.46
CA TYR A 297 31.22 0.47 -10.43
C TYR A 297 30.10 -0.53 -10.74
N LEU A 298 29.47 -1.10 -9.71
CA LEU A 298 28.38 -2.07 -9.87
C LEU A 298 27.17 -1.44 -10.57
N ALA A 299 26.78 -0.22 -10.16
CA ALA A 299 25.68 0.51 -10.75
C ALA A 299 25.96 0.91 -12.21
N ALA A 300 27.17 1.36 -12.52
CA ALA A 300 27.57 1.71 -13.88
C ALA A 300 27.59 0.48 -14.81
N ARG A 301 28.10 -0.65 -14.32
CA ARG A 301 28.20 -1.89 -15.11
C ARG A 301 26.85 -2.55 -15.37
N TYR A 302 26.00 -2.64 -14.35
CA TYR A 302 24.75 -3.42 -14.40
C TYR A 302 23.49 -2.56 -14.50
N GLY A 303 23.58 -1.25 -14.36
CA GLY A 303 22.42 -0.34 -14.26
C GLY A 303 21.45 -0.38 -15.44
N GLY A 304 21.95 -0.72 -16.64
CA GLY A 304 21.16 -0.89 -17.86
C GLY A 304 20.70 -2.32 -18.15
N ARG A 305 21.00 -3.30 -17.28
CA ARG A 305 20.58 -4.69 -17.44
C ARG A 305 19.14 -4.85 -16.97
N LEU A 306 18.27 -5.42 -17.81
CA LEU A 306 16.86 -5.68 -17.46
C LEU A 306 16.73 -6.63 -16.26
N GLY A 307 17.75 -7.47 -16.03
CA GLY A 307 17.82 -8.34 -14.86
C GLY A 307 18.02 -7.60 -13.54
N LEU A 308 18.46 -6.33 -13.50
CA LEU A 308 18.80 -5.67 -12.24
C LEU A 308 17.54 -5.24 -11.47
N ALA A 309 17.30 -5.87 -10.31
CA ALA A 309 16.25 -5.44 -9.38
C ALA A 309 16.75 -4.40 -8.38
N ALA A 310 17.88 -4.68 -7.72
CA ALA A 310 18.36 -3.86 -6.62
C ALA A 310 19.88 -3.98 -6.42
N ILE A 311 20.44 -2.99 -5.72
CA ILE A 311 21.82 -3.00 -5.20
C ILE A 311 21.75 -2.74 -3.70
N GLU A 312 22.25 -3.67 -2.90
CA GLU A 312 22.46 -3.49 -1.48
C GLU A 312 23.81 -2.86 -1.23
N LEU A 313 23.80 -1.78 -0.44
CA LEU A 313 24.98 -0.97 -0.24
C LEU A 313 25.99 -1.65 0.69
N MET A 314 25.54 -2.44 1.65
CA MET A 314 26.40 -3.14 2.60
C MET A 314 25.59 -4.17 3.39
N ASN A 315 26.06 -5.40 3.45
CA ASN A 315 25.46 -6.46 4.26
C ASN A 315 25.90 -6.38 5.73
N GLU A 316 24.96 -6.37 6.68
CA GLU A 316 25.19 -6.67 8.10
C GLU A 316 26.32 -5.89 8.82
N PRO A 317 26.34 -4.55 8.79
CA PRO A 317 27.28 -3.77 9.60
C PRO A 317 27.08 -4.01 11.10
N LEU A 318 28.15 -4.14 11.90
CA LEU A 318 28.04 -4.47 13.33
C LEU A 318 28.04 -3.23 14.23
N ALA A 319 27.01 -3.04 15.05
CA ALA A 319 27.00 -2.03 16.11
C ALA A 319 27.68 -2.53 17.40
N PRO A 320 28.31 -1.64 18.20
CA PRO A 320 28.51 -0.21 17.94
C PRO A 320 29.76 0.10 17.09
N GLY A 321 30.50 -0.90 16.62
CA GLY A 321 31.77 -0.73 15.90
C GLY A 321 31.63 0.14 14.65
N VAL A 322 30.67 -0.20 13.79
CA VAL A 322 30.19 0.68 12.73
C VAL A 322 29.21 1.68 13.35
N THR A 323 29.58 2.96 13.36
CA THR A 323 28.73 4.02 13.94
C THR A 323 27.56 4.35 13.00
N PHE A 324 26.44 4.79 13.58
CA PHE A 324 25.27 5.22 12.81
C PHE A 324 25.63 6.38 11.87
N ASP A 325 26.41 7.35 12.33
CA ASP A 325 26.76 8.54 11.55
C ASP A 325 27.61 8.20 10.31
N ALA A 326 28.63 7.34 10.47
CA ALA A 326 29.46 6.89 9.35
C ALA A 326 28.63 6.10 8.34
N LEU A 327 27.76 5.22 8.83
CA LEU A 327 26.90 4.39 7.99
C LEU A 327 25.83 5.22 7.26
N ALA A 328 25.21 6.18 7.93
CA ALA A 328 24.24 7.10 7.31
C ALA A 328 24.89 8.00 6.25
N LYS A 329 26.12 8.47 6.50
CA LYS A 329 26.93 9.21 5.52
C LYS A 329 27.24 8.35 4.30
N TYR A 330 27.65 7.10 4.52
CA TYR A 330 27.87 6.12 3.45
C TYR A 330 26.60 5.83 2.65
N TYR A 331 25.48 5.54 3.31
CA TYR A 331 24.22 5.21 2.64
C TYR A 331 23.68 6.34 1.76
N ARG A 332 23.84 7.61 2.16
CA ARG A 332 23.54 8.75 1.29
C ARG A 332 24.43 8.76 0.03
N ALA A 333 25.74 8.64 0.22
CA ALA A 333 26.69 8.69 -0.90
C ALA A 333 26.54 7.48 -1.85
N GLY A 334 26.30 6.29 -1.31
CA GLY A 334 26.03 5.08 -2.09
C GLY A 334 24.70 5.14 -2.83
N TYR A 335 23.65 5.68 -2.21
CA TYR A 335 22.37 5.96 -2.88
C TYR A 335 22.58 6.89 -4.08
N ASP A 336 23.29 8.01 -3.88
CA ASP A 336 23.58 8.96 -4.95
C ASP A 336 24.39 8.31 -6.08
N ALA A 337 25.37 7.46 -5.74
CA ALA A 337 26.14 6.70 -6.72
C ALA A 337 25.28 5.74 -7.56
N VAL A 338 24.34 5.02 -6.95
CA VAL A 338 23.39 4.17 -7.72
C VAL A 338 22.51 5.03 -8.64
N ARG A 339 22.02 6.17 -8.13
CA ARG A 339 21.10 7.05 -8.87
C ARG A 339 21.73 7.73 -10.07
N LYS A 340 23.06 7.86 -10.14
CA LYS A 340 23.76 8.31 -11.36
C LYS A 340 23.55 7.38 -12.55
N HIS A 341 23.28 6.09 -12.32
CA HIS A 341 23.30 5.06 -13.37
C HIS A 341 21.98 4.31 -13.53
N THR A 342 21.15 4.20 -12.49
CA THR A 342 19.93 3.39 -12.55
C THR A 342 18.85 3.77 -11.52
N TYR A 343 17.61 3.40 -11.84
CA TYR A 343 16.45 3.45 -10.93
C TYR A 343 16.15 2.10 -10.24
N ALA A 344 17.13 1.18 -10.22
CA ALA A 344 17.06 -0.02 -9.39
C ALA A 344 16.83 0.34 -7.90
N TYR A 345 16.26 -0.59 -7.13
CA TYR A 345 16.10 -0.37 -5.69
C TYR A 345 17.48 -0.29 -5.02
N VAL A 346 17.58 0.54 -3.99
CA VAL A 346 18.78 0.62 -3.14
C VAL A 346 18.44 -0.01 -1.80
N ILE A 347 19.23 -0.96 -1.34
CA ILE A 347 18.97 -1.68 -0.08
C ILE A 347 19.97 -1.20 0.99
N LEU A 348 19.44 -0.85 2.16
CA LEU A 348 20.19 -0.40 3.34
C LEU A 348 20.06 -1.47 4.43
N SER A 349 21.14 -2.18 4.77
CA SER A 349 21.09 -3.17 5.84
C SER A 349 21.06 -2.52 7.22
N ALA A 350 20.19 -3.00 8.10
CA ALA A 350 20.21 -2.62 9.50
C ALA A 350 21.49 -3.13 10.18
N ARG A 351 21.96 -2.40 11.21
CA ARG A 351 23.13 -2.87 11.97
C ARG A 351 22.78 -4.10 12.81
N LEU A 352 23.68 -5.07 12.83
CA LEU A 352 23.65 -6.18 13.78
C LEU A 352 23.99 -5.71 15.20
N GLY A 353 23.61 -6.51 16.19
CA GLY A 353 23.92 -6.25 17.59
C GLY A 353 22.86 -5.41 18.31
N PRO A 354 23.23 -4.49 19.23
CA PRO A 354 22.29 -3.76 20.08
C PRO A 354 21.62 -2.55 19.39
N ALA A 355 21.78 -2.39 18.07
CA ALA A 355 21.19 -1.28 17.34
C ALA A 355 19.66 -1.42 17.22
N ASP A 356 18.97 -0.28 17.14
CA ASP A 356 17.54 -0.25 16.86
C ASP A 356 17.30 -0.61 15.39
N PRO A 357 16.51 -1.65 15.08
CA PRO A 357 16.15 -2.00 13.70
C PRO A 357 15.49 -0.87 12.90
N GLN A 358 14.95 0.16 13.58
CA GLN A 358 14.28 1.31 12.97
C GLN A 358 15.18 2.54 12.78
N GLU A 359 16.45 2.50 13.18
CA GLU A 359 17.31 3.70 13.21
C GLU A 359 17.47 4.39 11.84
N PHE A 360 17.34 3.64 10.74
CA PHE A 360 17.42 4.16 9.36
C PHE A 360 16.08 4.66 8.79
N PHE A 361 15.00 4.62 9.56
CA PHE A 361 13.65 4.97 9.08
C PHE A 361 13.57 6.42 8.61
N SER A 362 14.06 7.33 9.45
CA SER A 362 14.13 8.75 9.12
C SER A 362 15.03 9.00 7.91
N LEU A 363 16.19 8.35 7.85
CA LEU A 363 17.14 8.54 6.75
C LEU A 363 16.49 8.23 5.41
N ALA A 364 15.87 7.07 5.29
CA ALA A 364 15.47 6.60 3.99
C ALA A 364 14.00 6.90 3.64
N SER A 365 13.22 7.45 4.59
CA SER A 365 12.00 8.21 4.27
C SER A 365 12.26 9.40 3.32
N SER A 366 13.49 9.92 3.30
CA SER A 366 13.92 11.00 2.40
C SER A 366 14.39 10.53 1.01
N MET A 367 14.43 9.21 0.76
CA MET A 367 15.01 8.61 -0.44
C MET A 367 13.97 7.81 -1.22
N ASN A 368 14.06 7.83 -2.55
CA ASN A 368 13.10 7.12 -3.42
C ASN A 368 13.63 5.72 -3.78
N ARG A 369 12.75 4.72 -3.82
CA ARG A 369 13.08 3.31 -4.14
C ARG A 369 14.22 2.77 -3.25
N VAL A 370 14.06 2.93 -1.94
CA VAL A 370 14.96 2.37 -0.92
C VAL A 370 14.24 1.30 -0.11
N VAL A 371 14.95 0.26 0.27
CA VAL A 371 14.49 -0.84 1.13
C VAL A 371 15.42 -0.91 2.34
N ILE A 372 14.88 -1.10 3.55
CA ILE A 372 15.70 -1.57 4.68
C ILE A 372 15.72 -3.10 4.68
N ASP A 373 16.93 -3.63 4.72
CA ASP A 373 17.19 -5.05 4.95
C ASP A 373 17.39 -5.32 6.45
N VAL A 374 16.79 -6.40 6.95
CA VAL A 374 16.84 -6.80 8.36
C VAL A 374 17.18 -8.29 8.49
N HIS A 375 18.19 -8.59 9.28
CA HIS A 375 18.70 -9.94 9.48
C HIS A 375 18.17 -10.56 10.79
N ASN A 376 17.07 -11.32 10.70
CA ASN A 376 16.39 -11.93 11.86
C ASN A 376 16.71 -13.42 12.00
N TYR A 377 17.71 -13.74 12.82
CA TYR A 377 18.07 -15.12 13.14
C TYR A 377 17.54 -15.56 14.52
N ASN A 378 16.97 -16.76 14.59
CA ASN A 378 16.53 -17.40 15.84
C ASN A 378 17.45 -18.56 16.26
N LEU A 379 18.77 -18.35 16.12
CA LEU A 379 19.76 -19.41 16.38
C LEU A 379 21.08 -18.96 17.04
N PHE A 380 21.45 -17.68 16.95
CA PHE A 380 22.77 -17.20 17.38
C PHE A 380 22.84 -16.64 18.82
N SER A 381 21.75 -16.75 19.58
CA SER A 381 21.70 -16.29 20.99
C SER A 381 21.42 -17.48 21.90
N ASP A 382 22.07 -17.50 23.07
CA ASP A 382 21.87 -18.50 24.13
C ASP A 382 20.40 -18.63 24.54
N MET A 383 19.63 -17.55 24.40
CA MET A 383 18.19 -17.54 24.59
C MET A 383 17.51 -18.60 23.72
N PHE A 384 17.85 -18.66 22.42
CA PHE A 384 17.26 -19.62 21.48
C PHE A 384 17.76 -21.04 21.72
N SER A 385 19.01 -21.20 22.16
CA SER A 385 19.57 -22.51 22.52
C SER A 385 18.85 -23.14 23.72
N SER A 386 18.24 -22.33 24.59
CA SER A 386 17.46 -22.80 25.75
C SER A 386 15.97 -23.04 25.47
N MET A 387 15.48 -22.64 24.28
CA MET A 387 14.08 -22.83 23.90
C MET A 387 13.82 -24.23 23.35
N SER A 388 12.67 -24.80 23.71
CA SER A 388 12.10 -25.93 22.96
C SER A 388 11.69 -25.51 21.55
N VAL A 389 11.52 -26.48 20.65
CA VAL A 389 11.06 -26.23 19.26
C VAL A 389 9.77 -25.39 19.23
N LEU A 390 8.79 -25.72 20.09
CA LEU A 390 7.53 -24.97 20.17
C LEU A 390 7.73 -23.54 20.67
N GLN A 391 8.58 -23.33 21.68
CA GLN A 391 8.88 -21.98 22.16
C GLN A 391 9.57 -21.12 21.10
N ASN A 392 10.43 -21.72 20.26
CA ASN A 392 11.06 -21.01 19.15
C ASN A 392 10.01 -20.65 18.07
N ILE A 393 9.10 -21.57 17.73
CA ILE A 393 7.98 -21.31 16.81
C ILE A 393 7.06 -20.19 17.36
N ASP A 394 6.68 -20.26 18.63
CA ASP A 394 5.85 -19.25 19.30
C ASP A 394 6.54 -17.88 19.31
N TYR A 395 7.86 -17.84 19.49
CA TYR A 395 8.62 -16.60 19.42
C TYR A 395 8.54 -15.96 18.02
N ILE A 396 8.57 -16.76 16.95
CA ILE A 396 8.39 -16.26 15.58
C ILE A 396 7.01 -15.59 15.44
N TYR A 397 5.94 -16.29 15.83
CA TYR A 397 4.58 -15.78 15.64
C TYR A 397 4.24 -14.60 16.57
N ASN A 398 4.72 -14.63 17.82
CA ASN A 398 4.32 -13.63 18.81
C ASN A 398 5.25 -12.40 18.82
N GLN A 399 6.54 -12.58 18.53
CA GLN A 399 7.52 -11.49 18.59
C GLN A 399 8.00 -11.07 17.20
N ARG A 400 8.51 -11.99 16.38
CA ARG A 400 9.06 -11.62 15.05
C ARG A 400 7.98 -11.05 14.12
N ALA A 401 6.78 -11.61 14.13
CA ALA A 401 5.67 -11.05 13.34
C ALA A 401 5.26 -9.65 13.84
N SER A 402 5.36 -9.37 15.14
CA SER A 402 5.11 -8.05 15.71
C SER A 402 6.23 -7.05 15.37
N ASP A 403 7.50 -7.45 15.48
CA ASP A 403 8.65 -6.64 15.11
C ASP A 403 8.60 -6.28 13.61
N LEU A 404 8.31 -7.28 12.77
CA LEU A 404 8.11 -7.08 11.34
C LEU A 404 6.88 -6.19 11.09
N GLY A 405 5.77 -6.40 11.82
CA GLY A 405 4.58 -5.54 11.76
C GLY A 405 4.87 -4.07 12.15
N ARG A 406 5.78 -3.82 13.10
CA ARG A 406 6.24 -2.47 13.46
C ARG A 406 7.13 -1.85 12.38
N LEU A 407 8.02 -2.64 11.77
CA LEU A 407 8.83 -2.20 10.63
C LEU A 407 7.97 -1.89 9.39
N ILE A 408 6.80 -2.52 9.32
CA ILE A 408 5.83 -2.43 8.22
C ILE A 408 4.80 -1.30 8.43
N SER A 409 4.52 -0.88 9.67
CA SER A 409 3.50 0.13 10.01
C SER A 409 4.03 1.54 10.25
N ALA A 410 5.33 1.69 10.55
CA ALA A 410 5.97 2.99 10.72
C ALA A 410 6.55 3.49 9.38
N ASN A 411 6.48 4.80 9.16
CA ASN A 411 6.92 5.55 7.96
C ASN A 411 8.45 5.49 7.66
N GLY A 412 9.08 4.32 7.79
CA GLY A 412 10.44 4.04 7.34
C GLY A 412 10.51 3.66 5.85
N PRO A 413 11.71 3.54 5.27
CA PRO A 413 11.94 3.16 3.88
C PRO A 413 11.52 1.72 3.61
N ARG A 414 10.24 1.58 3.31
CA ARG A 414 9.65 0.60 2.39
C ARG A 414 10.38 -0.75 2.37
N VAL A 415 10.28 -1.50 3.47
CA VAL A 415 9.92 -2.91 3.31
C VAL A 415 8.49 -2.88 2.80
N PHE A 416 8.28 -3.35 1.57
CA PHE A 416 7.04 -3.28 0.77
C PHE A 416 5.73 -3.11 1.56
N ILE A 417 5.34 -1.87 1.84
CA ILE A 417 3.94 -1.44 1.78
C ILE A 417 3.89 -0.12 1.01
N ASP A 418 3.94 -0.23 -0.32
CA ASP A 418 2.90 0.50 -1.04
C ASP A 418 1.55 -0.10 -0.60
N LEU A 419 0.46 0.65 -0.72
CA LEU A 419 -0.89 0.09 -0.60
C LEU A 419 -0.90 -1.29 -1.26
N LYS A 420 -1.11 -2.37 -0.49
CA LYS A 420 -1.03 -3.73 -1.04
C LYS A 420 -2.22 -3.90 -1.97
N LEU A 421 -1.99 -3.57 -3.23
CA LEU A 421 -2.93 -3.78 -4.31
C LEU A 421 -2.84 -5.26 -4.75
N PRO A 422 -3.95 -5.84 -5.20
CA PRO A 422 -5.30 -5.26 -5.19
C PRO A 422 -5.88 -5.13 -3.78
N LEU A 423 -6.60 -4.03 -3.52
CA LEU A 423 -7.47 -3.90 -2.36
C LEU A 423 -8.62 -4.89 -2.47
N ARG A 424 -8.84 -5.67 -1.41
CA ARG A 424 -10.04 -6.49 -1.24
C ARG A 424 -10.90 -5.75 -0.24
N ALA A 425 -11.90 -5.03 -0.71
CA ALA A 425 -12.66 -4.10 0.11
C ALA A 425 -14.14 -4.47 0.18
N VAL A 426 -14.83 -3.80 1.10
CA VAL A 426 -16.29 -3.82 1.18
C VAL A 426 -16.78 -2.40 1.39
N ASN A 427 -17.87 -2.05 0.74
CA ASN A 427 -18.55 -0.77 0.92
C ASN A 427 -19.30 -0.77 2.25
N LEU A 428 -19.22 0.34 2.98
CA LEU A 428 -20.01 0.60 4.19
C LEU A 428 -21.22 1.49 3.85
N GLY A 429 -21.96 1.10 2.79
CA GLY A 429 -23.16 1.79 2.34
C GLY A 429 -24.27 1.83 3.40
N ASN A 430 -25.20 2.78 3.27
CA ASN A 430 -26.26 3.06 4.25
C ASN A 430 -25.75 3.41 5.67
N TRP A 431 -24.48 3.79 5.84
CA TRP A 431 -23.93 4.23 7.13
C TRP A 431 -23.85 5.76 7.25
N LEU A 432 -22.85 6.39 6.62
CA LEU A 432 -22.67 7.86 6.67
C LEU A 432 -23.39 8.60 5.53
N VAL A 433 -23.94 7.85 4.58
CA VAL A 433 -24.93 8.26 3.59
C VAL A 433 -26.01 7.19 3.60
N THR A 434 -27.26 7.56 3.89
CA THR A 434 -28.36 6.57 3.99
C THR A 434 -29.07 6.32 2.67
N GLU A 435 -29.43 5.05 2.46
CA GLU A 435 -30.25 4.57 1.34
C GLU A 435 -31.41 3.73 1.86
N GLY A 436 -32.62 4.17 1.52
CA GLY A 436 -33.84 3.64 2.11
C GLY A 436 -34.15 2.22 1.70
N TRP A 437 -33.82 1.83 0.47
CA TRP A 437 -34.03 0.46 0.00
C TRP A 437 -33.24 -0.56 0.84
N MET A 438 -32.06 -0.19 1.37
CA MET A 438 -31.23 -1.07 2.20
C MET A 438 -31.77 -1.27 3.62
N LYS A 439 -32.60 -0.34 4.11
CA LYS A 439 -33.29 -0.43 5.40
C LYS A 439 -34.57 0.41 5.42
N PRO A 440 -35.66 -0.04 4.78
CA PRO A 440 -36.88 0.77 4.60
C PRO A 440 -37.54 1.14 5.92
N SER A 441 -37.41 0.28 6.93
CA SER A 441 -37.97 0.46 8.28
C SER A 441 -37.55 1.77 8.96
N ARG A 442 -36.43 2.41 8.55
CA ARG A 442 -36.04 3.72 9.11
C ARG A 442 -37.03 4.84 8.80
N PHE A 443 -37.81 4.70 7.73
CA PHE A 443 -38.76 5.73 7.30
C PHE A 443 -40.15 5.55 7.93
N ASP A 444 -40.40 4.44 8.66
CA ASP A 444 -41.72 4.10 9.20
C ASP A 444 -42.26 5.10 10.24
N GLY A 445 -41.36 5.76 10.96
CA GLY A 445 -41.73 6.78 11.96
C GLY A 445 -42.10 8.14 11.36
N ILE A 446 -42.02 8.33 10.04
CA ILE A 446 -42.32 9.59 9.37
C ILE A 446 -43.83 9.64 9.02
N ILE A 447 -44.51 10.68 9.50
CA ILE A 447 -45.92 10.92 9.16
C ILE A 447 -46.03 11.21 7.65
N ASN A 448 -47.00 10.61 6.95
CA ASN A 448 -47.09 10.69 5.49
C ASN A 448 -45.77 10.33 4.80
N LYS A 449 -45.15 9.19 5.16
CA LYS A 449 -43.88 8.69 4.59
C LYS A 449 -43.93 8.38 3.09
N ASP A 450 -45.12 8.40 2.50
CA ASP A 450 -45.38 8.25 1.07
C ASP A 450 -45.39 9.62 0.35
N LEU A 451 -45.37 10.73 1.11
CA LEU A 451 -45.17 12.11 0.64
C LEU A 451 -43.87 12.69 1.21
N LEU A 452 -42.74 12.01 0.99
CA LEU A 452 -41.43 12.55 1.36
C LEU A 452 -41.02 13.70 0.43
N ASP A 453 -40.03 14.51 0.84
CA ASP A 453 -39.44 15.50 -0.06
C ASP A 453 -38.90 14.79 -1.31
N GLY A 454 -39.18 15.33 -2.48
CA GLY A 454 -38.87 14.72 -3.76
C GLY A 454 -39.84 13.67 -4.26
N ALA A 455 -40.89 13.29 -3.51
CA ALA A 455 -41.89 12.36 -4.03
C ALA A 455 -42.52 12.89 -5.33
N HIS A 456 -42.60 12.03 -6.34
CA HIS A 456 -43.21 12.34 -7.63
C HIS A 456 -44.67 11.94 -7.55
N VAL A 457 -45.55 12.90 -7.82
CA VAL A 457 -46.99 12.72 -7.70
C VAL A 457 -47.72 13.23 -8.93
N GLN A 458 -48.85 12.59 -9.23
CA GLN A 458 -49.76 12.97 -10.30
C GLN A 458 -51.15 13.16 -9.71
N PHE A 459 -51.88 14.17 -10.18
CA PHE A 459 -53.21 14.52 -9.67
C PHE A 459 -54.26 14.36 -10.76
N LEU A 460 -55.21 13.45 -10.56
CA LEU A 460 -56.33 13.19 -11.46
C LEU A 460 -57.59 13.87 -10.93
N SER A 461 -58.19 14.77 -11.71
CA SER A 461 -59.50 15.36 -11.38
C SER A 461 -60.59 14.29 -11.40
N THR A 462 -61.32 14.12 -10.30
CA THR A 462 -62.45 13.18 -10.26
C THR A 462 -63.62 13.65 -11.11
N LYS A 463 -63.77 14.98 -11.25
CA LYS A 463 -64.87 15.60 -12.01
C LYS A 463 -64.69 15.44 -13.52
N LEU A 464 -63.48 15.67 -14.04
CA LEU A 464 -63.20 15.62 -15.48
C LEU A 464 -62.57 14.31 -15.94
N ASN A 465 -62.07 13.49 -15.02
CA ASN A 465 -61.23 12.33 -15.31
C ASN A 465 -60.00 12.70 -16.17
N LYS A 466 -59.34 13.81 -15.82
CA LYS A 466 -58.16 14.37 -16.49
C LYS A 466 -57.08 14.75 -15.48
N TYR A 467 -55.82 14.59 -15.86
CA TYR A 467 -54.68 14.92 -15.01
C TYR A 467 -54.38 16.42 -15.02
N LEU A 468 -53.98 16.94 -13.86
CA LEU A 468 -53.35 18.25 -13.76
C LEU A 468 -52.05 18.24 -14.56
N CYS A 469 -51.84 19.29 -15.35
CA CYS A 469 -50.71 19.43 -16.27
C CYS A 469 -50.10 20.83 -16.11
N ALA A 470 -48.78 20.88 -15.92
CA ALA A 470 -48.01 22.09 -16.10
C ALA A 470 -47.64 22.20 -17.59
N GLU A 471 -48.45 22.95 -18.36
CA GLU A 471 -48.26 23.06 -19.81
C GLU A 471 -46.81 23.49 -20.15
N ASN A 472 -46.25 22.92 -21.22
CA ASN A 472 -44.85 23.05 -21.61
C ASN A 472 -43.82 22.62 -20.54
N GLY A 473 -44.24 21.89 -19.51
CA GLY A 473 -43.41 21.49 -18.37
C GLY A 473 -43.20 22.59 -17.32
N GLY A 474 -43.78 23.78 -17.51
CA GLY A 474 -43.59 24.96 -16.65
C GLY A 474 -43.48 26.26 -17.45
N GLY A 475 -43.69 27.38 -16.79
CA GLY A 475 -43.59 28.74 -17.35
C GLY A 475 -44.94 29.35 -17.70
N THR A 476 -46.04 28.64 -17.42
CA THR A 476 -47.40 29.04 -17.80
C THR A 476 -48.44 28.55 -16.78
N VAL A 477 -49.72 28.64 -17.16
CA VAL A 477 -50.89 28.19 -16.39
C VAL A 477 -50.89 26.69 -16.13
N LEU A 478 -51.51 26.30 -15.01
CA LEU A 478 -51.83 24.93 -14.68
C LEU A 478 -53.22 24.58 -15.27
N VAL A 479 -53.32 23.45 -15.95
CA VAL A 479 -54.56 23.01 -16.63
C VAL A 479 -54.91 21.57 -16.24
N ALA A 480 -56.05 21.04 -16.71
CA ALA A 480 -56.52 19.68 -16.41
C ALA A 480 -57.12 19.01 -17.65
N ASN A 481 -56.30 18.76 -18.67
CA ASN A 481 -56.77 18.36 -20.01
C ASN A 481 -56.21 17.00 -20.50
N ARG A 482 -55.33 16.33 -19.75
CA ARG A 482 -54.67 15.09 -20.19
C ARG A 482 -55.40 13.85 -19.72
N ILE A 483 -55.53 12.85 -20.59
CA ILE A 483 -56.14 11.54 -20.26
C ILE A 483 -55.14 10.53 -19.69
N SER A 484 -53.85 10.74 -19.97
CA SER A 484 -52.74 9.90 -19.52
C SER A 484 -51.62 10.81 -19.03
N PRO A 485 -50.95 10.48 -17.92
CA PRO A 485 -49.89 11.31 -17.38
C PRO A 485 -48.52 10.94 -17.95
N SER A 486 -47.64 11.92 -18.03
CA SER A 486 -46.22 11.82 -18.36
C SER A 486 -45.44 12.88 -17.56
N ASP A 487 -44.36 13.43 -18.12
CA ASP A 487 -43.46 14.34 -17.41
C ASP A 487 -44.12 15.67 -17.01
N TRP A 488 -45.05 16.19 -17.82
CA TRP A 488 -45.72 17.48 -17.56
C TRP A 488 -46.83 17.39 -16.51
N GLU A 489 -47.37 16.19 -16.30
CA GLU A 489 -48.39 15.89 -15.30
C GLU A 489 -47.79 15.41 -13.97
N THR A 490 -46.46 15.28 -13.92
CA THR A 490 -45.73 14.80 -12.76
C THR A 490 -45.13 15.96 -11.98
N PHE A 491 -45.56 16.08 -10.72
CA PHE A 491 -45.13 17.12 -9.77
C PHE A 491 -44.18 16.51 -8.75
N ARG A 492 -43.10 17.22 -8.43
CA ARG A 492 -42.15 16.87 -7.37
C ARG A 492 -42.51 17.63 -6.10
N LEU A 493 -42.73 16.91 -5.00
CA LEU A 493 -43.07 17.54 -3.73
C LEU A 493 -41.82 18.11 -3.07
N TRP A 494 -41.84 19.38 -2.67
CA TRP A 494 -40.91 19.91 -1.67
C TRP A 494 -41.64 20.00 -0.35
N ARG A 495 -41.24 19.15 0.59
CA ARG A 495 -41.92 18.97 1.87
C ARG A 495 -41.46 20.05 2.84
N VAL A 496 -42.41 20.90 3.23
CA VAL A 496 -42.20 21.94 4.26
C VAL A 496 -42.40 21.34 5.65
N ASN A 497 -43.46 20.53 5.80
CA ASN A 497 -43.74 19.73 6.99
C ASN A 497 -44.69 18.57 6.63
N GLU A 498 -45.31 17.91 7.61
CA GLU A 498 -46.21 16.76 7.40
C GLU A 498 -47.45 17.02 6.54
N SER A 499 -47.88 18.27 6.39
CA SER A 499 -49.10 18.65 5.67
C SER A 499 -48.88 19.65 4.53
N TYR A 500 -47.80 20.42 4.56
CA TYR A 500 -47.53 21.52 3.62
C TYR A 500 -46.40 21.19 2.67
N PHE A 501 -46.63 21.48 1.39
CA PHE A 501 -45.75 21.13 0.28
C PHE A 501 -45.70 22.24 -0.76
N ASN A 502 -44.56 22.40 -1.43
CA ASN A 502 -44.48 23.08 -2.72
C ASN A 502 -44.48 22.03 -3.84
N LEU A 503 -45.03 22.39 -5.01
CA LEU A 503 -45.11 21.49 -6.17
C LEU A 503 -44.15 22.00 -7.24
N ARG A 504 -43.04 21.28 -7.48
CA ARG A 504 -42.05 21.63 -8.51
C ARG A 504 -42.33 20.85 -9.80
N VAL A 505 -42.28 21.52 -10.94
CA VAL A 505 -42.60 20.95 -12.27
C VAL A 505 -41.33 20.63 -13.07
N LEU A 506 -41.48 20.04 -14.27
CA LEU A 506 -40.37 19.60 -15.13
C LEU A 506 -39.33 20.69 -15.41
N ASN A 507 -39.77 21.91 -15.74
CA ASN A 507 -38.90 23.08 -15.96
C ASN A 507 -38.44 23.74 -14.65
N LYS A 508 -38.45 22.98 -13.54
CA LYS A 508 -37.90 23.35 -12.23
C LYS A 508 -38.59 24.52 -11.52
N GLN A 509 -39.70 25.00 -12.07
CA GLN A 509 -40.52 26.04 -11.49
C GLN A 509 -41.52 25.48 -10.47
N PHE A 510 -42.07 26.35 -9.63
CA PHE A 510 -43.04 26.02 -8.60
C PHE A 510 -44.44 26.46 -9.01
N VAL A 511 -45.41 25.59 -8.75
CA VAL A 511 -46.83 25.92 -8.82
C VAL A 511 -47.15 26.94 -7.74
N GLY A 512 -47.91 27.98 -8.08
CA GLY A 512 -48.30 29.05 -7.17
C GLY A 512 -49.53 29.82 -7.66
N LEU A 513 -50.01 30.72 -6.82
CA LEU A 513 -51.15 31.59 -7.12
C LEU A 513 -50.76 32.69 -8.11
N GLY A 514 -51.51 32.82 -9.20
CA GLY A 514 -51.38 33.93 -10.16
C GLY A 514 -52.57 34.90 -10.10
N ASN A 515 -52.45 36.05 -10.79
CA ASN A 515 -53.53 37.04 -10.90
C ASN A 515 -54.82 36.46 -11.52
N GLN A 516 -54.69 35.42 -12.35
CA GLN A 516 -55.79 34.65 -12.93
C GLN A 516 -55.37 33.18 -12.89
N GLY A 517 -56.00 32.39 -12.01
CA GLY A 517 -55.76 30.96 -11.86
C GLY A 517 -54.43 30.57 -11.20
N VAL A 518 -54.10 29.29 -11.29
CA VAL A 518 -52.87 28.69 -10.76
C VAL A 518 -51.83 28.57 -11.88
N LYS A 519 -50.55 28.85 -11.59
CA LYS A 519 -49.46 28.88 -12.59
C LYS A 519 -48.18 28.25 -12.05
N ALA A 520 -47.32 27.75 -12.93
CA ALA A 520 -46.02 27.17 -12.56
C ALA A 520 -44.86 28.04 -13.10
N VAL A 521 -44.65 29.22 -12.51
CA VAL A 521 -43.73 30.25 -13.07
C VAL A 521 -42.58 30.64 -12.14
N SER A 522 -42.67 30.35 -10.84
CA SER A 522 -41.67 30.80 -9.88
C SER A 522 -40.46 29.87 -9.84
N ASN A 523 -39.24 30.42 -9.79
CA ASN A 523 -38.01 29.62 -9.62
C ASN A 523 -37.71 29.27 -8.15
N THR A 524 -38.44 29.88 -7.21
CA THR A 524 -38.24 29.71 -5.77
C THR A 524 -39.59 29.71 -5.06
N PRO A 525 -39.86 28.78 -4.13
CA PRO A 525 -41.14 28.74 -3.45
C PRO A 525 -41.23 29.83 -2.38
N THR A 526 -42.37 30.51 -2.32
CA THR A 526 -42.75 31.42 -1.23
C THR A 526 -44.07 30.97 -0.62
N HIS A 527 -44.70 31.83 0.18
CA HIS A 527 -46.04 31.57 0.70
C HIS A 527 -47.06 31.26 -0.41
N SER A 528 -46.99 31.93 -1.56
CA SER A 528 -47.91 31.72 -2.70
C SER A 528 -47.78 30.35 -3.37
N GLU A 529 -46.63 29.70 -3.26
CA GLU A 529 -46.33 28.38 -3.86
C GLU A 529 -46.53 27.23 -2.87
N THR A 530 -47.09 27.49 -1.70
CA THR A 530 -47.23 26.51 -0.62
C THR A 530 -48.67 26.04 -0.50
N PHE A 531 -48.86 24.72 -0.60
CA PHE A 531 -50.17 24.07 -0.55
C PHE A 531 -50.23 23.07 0.59
N GLN A 532 -51.37 23.03 1.27
CA GLN A 532 -51.70 21.93 2.17
C GLN A 532 -52.30 20.79 1.34
N ILE A 533 -51.72 19.59 1.43
CA ILE A 533 -52.34 18.38 0.87
C ILE A 533 -53.26 17.80 1.95
N VAL A 534 -54.57 17.93 1.76
CA VAL A 534 -55.58 17.38 2.67
C VAL A 534 -56.05 16.04 2.14
N ARG A 535 -55.83 14.96 2.89
CA ARG A 535 -56.27 13.59 2.55
C ARG A 535 -57.65 13.29 3.14
N LYS A 536 -58.44 12.48 2.45
CA LYS A 536 -59.68 11.92 3.00
C LYS A 536 -59.34 10.75 3.94
N ASP A 537 -59.89 10.75 5.15
CA ASP A 537 -59.49 9.82 6.24
C ASP A 537 -59.61 8.33 5.88
N ASP A 538 -60.66 7.93 5.16
CA ASP A 538 -60.94 6.55 4.73
C ASP A 538 -60.45 6.24 3.30
N ALA A 539 -59.90 7.23 2.59
CA ALA A 539 -59.38 7.08 1.23
C ALA A 539 -58.21 8.06 1.01
N PRO A 540 -57.00 7.76 1.51
CA PRO A 540 -55.89 8.73 1.58
C PRO A 540 -55.35 9.17 0.21
N ASN A 541 -55.61 8.40 -0.86
CA ASN A 541 -55.31 8.80 -2.23
C ASN A 541 -56.30 9.83 -2.78
N ARG A 542 -57.38 10.13 -2.06
CA ARG A 542 -58.33 11.17 -2.42
C ARG A 542 -58.00 12.43 -1.65
N VAL A 543 -57.62 13.47 -2.38
CA VAL A 543 -57.02 14.67 -1.81
C VAL A 543 -57.70 15.95 -2.29
N ARG A 544 -57.49 17.00 -1.51
CA ARG A 544 -57.76 18.39 -1.87
C ARG A 544 -56.50 19.21 -1.60
N LEU A 545 -56.20 20.16 -2.48
CA LEU A 545 -55.05 21.04 -2.35
C LEU A 545 -55.52 22.40 -1.84
N LYS A 546 -55.20 22.74 -0.59
CA LYS A 546 -55.54 24.06 -0.02
C LYS A 546 -54.40 25.03 -0.28
N ALA A 547 -54.67 26.12 -0.97
CA ALA A 547 -53.67 27.15 -1.25
C ALA A 547 -53.47 28.08 -0.04
N SER A 548 -52.43 28.90 -0.12
CA SER A 548 -52.07 29.87 0.92
C SER A 548 -53.10 30.97 1.15
N ASN A 549 -53.97 31.26 0.17
CA ASN A 549 -55.10 32.16 0.33
C ASN A 549 -56.28 31.54 1.12
N GLY A 550 -56.14 30.30 1.61
CA GLY A 550 -57.12 29.61 2.44
C GLY A 550 -58.20 28.82 1.68
N PHE A 551 -58.24 28.93 0.35
CA PHE A 551 -59.21 28.24 -0.49
C PHE A 551 -58.65 26.95 -1.09
N PHE A 552 -59.53 26.02 -1.49
CA PHE A 552 -59.12 24.83 -2.23
C PHE A 552 -58.92 25.14 -3.71
N LEU A 553 -57.97 24.43 -4.33
CA LEU A 553 -57.87 24.37 -5.79
C LEU A 553 -59.16 23.77 -6.35
N GLN A 554 -59.62 24.27 -7.48
CA GLN A 554 -60.71 23.69 -8.24
C GLN A 554 -60.40 23.63 -9.73
N VAL A 555 -60.76 22.50 -10.34
CA VAL A 555 -60.73 22.26 -11.77
C VAL A 555 -62.08 22.70 -12.34
N GLN A 556 -62.13 23.93 -12.87
CA GLN A 556 -63.37 24.50 -13.41
C GLN A 556 -63.68 23.93 -14.80
N SER A 557 -62.67 23.85 -15.65
CA SER A 557 -62.70 23.29 -17.00
C SER A 557 -61.35 22.67 -17.34
N GLU A 558 -61.22 22.04 -18.52
CA GLU A 558 -59.96 21.46 -18.97
C GLU A 558 -58.81 22.49 -19.05
N THR A 559 -59.11 23.78 -19.20
CA THR A 559 -58.14 24.87 -19.40
C THR A 559 -58.03 25.84 -18.23
N LEU A 560 -58.82 25.67 -17.17
CA LEU A 560 -58.87 26.61 -16.05
C LEU A 560 -58.87 25.91 -14.69
N VAL A 561 -57.75 26.08 -13.97
CA VAL A 561 -57.59 25.71 -12.57
C VAL A 561 -57.44 26.97 -11.72
N THR A 562 -58.28 27.13 -10.70
CA THR A 562 -58.27 28.27 -9.77
C THR A 562 -58.11 27.79 -8.33
N ALA A 563 -57.93 28.72 -7.38
CA ALA A 563 -57.81 28.42 -5.95
C ALA A 563 -58.71 29.37 -5.14
N ASP A 564 -60.02 29.21 -5.30
CA ASP A 564 -61.08 30.06 -4.75
C ASP A 564 -62.31 29.23 -4.30
N TYR A 565 -62.15 27.90 -4.20
CA TYR A 565 -63.25 27.00 -3.83
C TYR A 565 -63.43 26.88 -2.32
N THR A 566 -64.68 27.00 -1.87
CA THR A 566 -65.09 26.94 -0.45
C THR A 566 -65.94 25.73 -0.08
N GLY A 567 -66.34 24.91 -1.07
CA GLY A 567 -67.19 23.74 -0.83
C GLY A 567 -66.49 22.64 -0.05
N SER A 568 -67.27 21.72 0.55
CA SER A 568 -66.78 20.67 1.45
C SER A 568 -67.12 19.24 1.01
N SER A 569 -67.79 19.04 -0.14
CA SER A 569 -68.22 17.70 -0.58
C SER A 569 -67.07 16.86 -1.14
N TRP A 570 -66.98 15.59 -0.74
CA TRP A 570 -66.04 14.65 -1.33
C TRP A 570 -66.65 13.88 -2.50
N ASP A 571 -67.69 14.36 -3.17
CA ASP A 571 -68.27 13.68 -4.34
C ASP A 571 -67.38 13.81 -5.58
N ASP A 572 -67.49 12.86 -6.51
CA ASP A 572 -66.69 12.87 -7.76
C ASP A 572 -66.94 14.13 -8.60
N SER A 573 -68.13 14.72 -8.51
CA SER A 573 -68.52 15.95 -9.21
C SER A 573 -67.97 17.24 -8.58
N ASP A 574 -67.43 17.18 -7.35
CA ASP A 574 -66.82 18.34 -6.69
C ASP A 574 -65.50 18.71 -7.41
N PRO A 575 -65.36 19.94 -7.92
CA PRO A 575 -64.22 20.33 -8.75
C PRO A 575 -62.90 20.41 -7.97
N SER A 576 -62.93 20.37 -6.64
CA SER A 576 -61.72 20.42 -5.80
C SER A 576 -61.14 19.06 -5.45
N VAL A 577 -61.85 17.98 -5.77
CA VAL A 577 -61.44 16.63 -5.40
C VAL A 577 -60.55 16.03 -6.48
N LEU A 578 -59.38 15.56 -6.05
CA LEU A 578 -58.35 14.95 -6.89
C LEU A 578 -57.99 13.57 -6.36
N ASN A 579 -57.67 12.63 -7.23
CA ASN A 579 -56.97 11.40 -6.86
C ASN A 579 -55.47 11.64 -7.05
N ILE A 580 -54.68 11.45 -5.99
CA ILE A 580 -53.21 11.49 -6.05
C ILE A 580 -52.68 10.09 -6.33
N ALA A 581 -51.78 10.00 -7.31
CA ALA A 581 -50.94 8.83 -7.53
C ALA A 581 -49.50 9.19 -7.18
N ILE A 582 -48.85 8.36 -6.36
CA ILE A 582 -47.43 8.50 -6.04
C ILE A 582 -46.69 7.57 -6.99
N VAL A 583 -45.91 8.15 -7.90
CA VAL A 583 -45.27 7.40 -8.99
C VAL A 583 -43.81 7.07 -8.71
N ASN A 584 -43.16 7.87 -7.87
CA ASN A 584 -41.80 7.60 -7.39
C ASN A 584 -41.59 8.27 -6.03
N THR A 585 -40.75 7.68 -5.19
CA THR A 585 -40.38 8.25 -3.88
C THR A 585 -38.89 8.07 -3.67
N LEU A 586 -38.17 9.18 -3.48
CA LEU A 586 -36.78 9.13 -3.05
C LEU A 586 -36.71 8.79 -1.56
N GLN A 587 -35.78 7.94 -1.19
CA GLN A 587 -35.55 7.55 0.20
C GLN A 587 -34.05 7.64 0.53
N GLY A 588 -33.51 8.86 0.57
CA GLY A 588 -32.11 9.12 0.93
C GLY A 588 -31.96 9.90 2.22
N GLU A 589 -30.73 10.33 2.51
CA GLU A 589 -30.43 11.10 3.71
C GLU A 589 -31.15 12.46 3.75
N TYR A 590 -31.40 13.07 2.58
CA TYR A 590 -32.20 14.28 2.51
C TYR A 590 -33.64 14.03 3.01
N GLN A 591 -34.28 12.95 2.54
CA GLN A 591 -35.68 12.65 2.86
C GLN A 591 -35.86 12.20 4.30
N ILE A 592 -34.97 11.38 4.85
CA ILE A 592 -35.09 10.95 6.25
C ILE A 592 -34.89 12.13 7.20
N THR A 593 -33.93 13.01 6.94
CA THR A 593 -33.65 14.16 7.81
C THR A 593 -34.72 15.25 7.69
N ASN A 594 -35.23 15.51 6.48
CA ASN A 594 -36.38 16.41 6.29
C ASN A 594 -37.65 15.83 6.93
N GLY A 595 -37.93 14.54 6.71
CA GLY A 595 -39.16 13.87 7.14
C GLY A 595 -39.32 13.79 8.66
N TYR A 596 -38.24 13.47 9.39
CA TYR A 596 -38.23 13.52 10.86
C TYR A 596 -38.15 14.94 11.42
N GLY A 597 -37.71 15.90 10.62
CA GLY A 597 -37.57 17.30 11.00
C GLY A 597 -36.40 17.56 11.96
N PRO A 598 -36.12 18.84 12.26
CA PRO A 598 -34.86 19.27 12.89
C PRO A 598 -34.66 18.79 14.33
N VAL A 599 -35.72 18.33 15.01
CA VAL A 599 -35.66 17.85 16.39
C VAL A 599 -35.38 16.35 16.46
N LYS A 600 -36.09 15.53 15.68
CA LYS A 600 -35.95 14.07 15.73
C LYS A 600 -34.84 13.54 14.82
N ALA A 601 -34.58 14.19 13.68
CA ALA A 601 -33.57 13.72 12.73
C ALA A 601 -32.18 13.54 13.36
N PRO A 602 -31.64 14.47 14.19
CA PRO A 602 -30.34 14.26 14.83
C PRO A 602 -30.30 13.00 15.73
N GLN A 603 -31.39 12.71 16.45
CA GLN A 603 -31.49 11.55 17.33
C GLN A 603 -31.52 10.24 16.51
N VAL A 604 -32.28 10.22 15.43
CA VAL A 604 -32.39 9.05 14.53
C VAL A 604 -31.04 8.76 13.85
N MET A 605 -30.37 9.80 13.34
CA MET A 605 -29.09 9.65 12.64
C MET A 605 -27.96 9.29 13.61
N GLN A 606 -27.89 9.91 14.79
CA GLN A 606 -26.88 9.56 15.80
C GLN A 606 -27.02 8.09 16.25
N ALA A 607 -28.24 7.66 16.59
CA ALA A 607 -28.49 6.27 16.97
C ALA A 607 -28.10 5.29 15.85
N HIS A 608 -28.34 5.68 14.60
CA HIS A 608 -27.93 4.89 13.43
C HIS A 608 -26.40 4.81 13.30
N TRP A 609 -25.68 5.93 13.34
CA TRP A 609 -24.23 5.93 13.22
C TRP A 609 -23.54 5.13 14.32
N ASP A 610 -24.07 5.18 15.55
CA ASP A 610 -23.51 4.50 16.72
C ASP A 610 -23.74 2.97 16.71
N SER A 611 -24.77 2.48 16.01
CA SER A 611 -25.16 1.07 16.06
C SER A 611 -25.03 0.32 14.74
N TYR A 612 -25.03 1.03 13.60
CA TYR A 612 -25.08 0.38 12.29
C TYR A 612 -23.74 -0.14 11.84
N ILE A 613 -22.64 0.58 12.05
CA ILE A 613 -21.27 0.06 11.93
C ILE A 613 -20.53 0.32 13.23
N THR A 614 -19.85 -0.69 13.71
CA THR A 614 -19.13 -0.70 15.00
C THR A 614 -17.73 -1.27 14.81
N GLU A 615 -16.89 -1.16 15.83
CA GLU A 615 -15.56 -1.79 15.85
C GLU A 615 -15.61 -3.31 15.56
N GLN A 616 -16.64 -4.01 16.02
CA GLN A 616 -16.77 -5.45 15.80
C GLN A 616 -16.97 -5.79 14.31
N ASP A 617 -17.55 -4.87 13.55
CA ASP A 617 -17.70 -5.04 12.11
C ASP A 617 -16.31 -4.95 11.43
N PHE A 618 -15.45 -4.01 11.81
CA PHE A 618 -14.07 -3.95 11.31
C PHE A 618 -13.25 -5.20 11.67
N LYS A 619 -13.41 -5.71 12.90
CA LYS A 619 -12.82 -6.98 13.32
C LYS A 619 -13.27 -8.13 12.43
N PHE A 620 -14.58 -8.21 12.14
CA PHE A 620 -15.14 -9.24 11.28
C PHE A 620 -14.61 -9.12 9.84
N ILE A 621 -14.58 -7.91 9.29
CA ILE A 621 -14.12 -7.65 7.91
C ILE A 621 -12.65 -8.09 7.77
N SER A 622 -11.78 -7.65 8.68
CA SER A 622 -10.36 -8.05 8.73
C SER A 622 -10.17 -9.57 8.88
N ALA A 623 -10.91 -10.21 9.79
CA ALA A 623 -10.83 -11.66 10.02
C ALA A 623 -11.28 -12.51 8.81
N ASN A 624 -12.05 -11.92 7.89
CA ASN A 624 -12.52 -12.56 6.66
C ASN A 624 -11.70 -12.19 5.42
N GLY A 625 -10.47 -11.70 5.60
CA GLY A 625 -9.49 -11.58 4.51
C GLY A 625 -9.64 -10.34 3.64
N LEU A 626 -10.48 -9.39 4.05
CA LEU A 626 -10.59 -8.07 3.42
C LEU A 626 -9.51 -7.13 3.99
N SER A 627 -8.89 -6.35 3.11
CA SER A 627 -7.78 -5.44 3.44
C SER A 627 -8.20 -3.98 3.56
N ALA A 628 -9.42 -3.64 3.14
CA ALA A 628 -9.90 -2.26 3.16
C ALA A 628 -11.43 -2.14 3.34
N VAL A 629 -11.88 -0.93 3.62
CA VAL A 629 -13.28 -0.49 3.55
C VAL A 629 -13.40 0.72 2.64
N ARG A 630 -14.47 0.79 1.84
CA ARG A 630 -14.89 2.00 1.11
C ARG A 630 -16.04 2.64 1.88
N ILE A 631 -15.89 3.92 2.22
CA ILE A 631 -16.80 4.64 3.11
C ILE A 631 -17.43 5.82 2.35
N PRO A 632 -18.69 5.67 1.90
CA PRO A 632 -19.48 6.75 1.34
C PRO A 632 -19.66 7.90 2.33
N VAL A 633 -19.37 9.14 1.92
CA VAL A 633 -19.65 10.37 2.69
C VAL A 633 -20.36 11.41 1.84
N GLY A 634 -21.24 12.20 2.45
CA GLY A 634 -21.86 13.35 1.80
C GLY A 634 -21.14 14.65 2.06
N TRP A 635 -21.25 15.60 1.14
CA TRP A 635 -20.60 16.93 1.22
C TRP A 635 -20.85 17.67 2.56
N TRP A 636 -21.98 17.41 3.21
CA TRP A 636 -22.35 18.02 4.49
C TRP A 636 -21.38 17.67 5.63
N ILE A 637 -20.61 16.58 5.50
CA ILE A 637 -19.61 16.16 6.50
C ILE A 637 -18.54 17.24 6.75
N ALA A 638 -18.21 18.05 5.73
CA ALA A 638 -17.24 19.13 5.86
C ALA A 638 -17.76 20.33 6.66
N GLN A 639 -19.05 20.35 6.98
CA GLN A 639 -19.71 21.40 7.77
C GLN A 639 -20.12 20.92 9.18
N ASP A 640 -19.64 19.75 9.59
CA ASP A 640 -19.85 19.25 10.95
C ASP A 640 -19.27 20.21 12.01
N PRO A 641 -19.94 20.35 13.19
CA PRO A 641 -21.14 19.64 13.61
C PRO A 641 -22.47 20.31 13.18
N ASN A 642 -22.43 21.36 12.35
CA ASN A 642 -23.58 22.19 12.02
C ASN A 642 -23.85 22.27 10.51
N PRO A 643 -24.10 21.15 9.82
CA PRO A 643 -24.37 21.19 8.39
C PRO A 643 -25.69 21.92 8.07
N PRO A 644 -25.86 22.41 6.81
CA PRO A 644 -27.08 23.07 6.39
C PRO A 644 -28.27 22.13 6.44
N LYS A 645 -29.42 22.63 6.90
CA LYS A 645 -30.66 21.84 6.98
C LYS A 645 -31.11 21.38 5.58
N PRO A 646 -31.70 20.19 5.45
CA PRO A 646 -32.15 19.31 6.54
C PRO A 646 -31.07 18.40 7.15
N PHE A 647 -29.87 18.34 6.57
CA PHE A 647 -28.78 17.49 7.08
C PHE A 647 -28.46 17.79 8.54
N VAL A 648 -27.92 16.78 9.23
CA VAL A 648 -27.63 16.80 10.66
C VAL A 648 -26.18 16.40 10.88
N GLY A 649 -25.52 16.96 11.90
CA GLY A 649 -24.10 16.72 12.13
C GLY A 649 -23.81 15.53 13.04
N GLY A 650 -22.60 14.98 12.92
CA GLY A 650 -22.10 13.86 13.73
C GLY A 650 -21.42 12.75 12.92
N SER A 651 -21.61 12.72 11.59
CA SER A 651 -20.99 11.72 10.71
C SER A 651 -19.47 11.84 10.64
N LEU A 652 -18.89 13.03 10.85
CA LEU A 652 -17.44 13.22 10.88
C LEU A 652 -16.79 12.45 12.04
N LYS A 653 -17.42 12.46 13.22
CA LYS A 653 -16.95 11.68 14.38
C LYS A 653 -17.01 10.18 14.10
N ALA A 654 -18.05 9.72 13.40
CA ALA A 654 -18.17 8.32 13.01
C ALA A 654 -17.07 7.92 12.01
N LEU A 655 -16.71 8.80 11.06
CA LEU A 655 -15.57 8.59 10.18
C LEU A 655 -14.23 8.56 10.93
N ASP A 656 -14.03 9.42 11.92
CA ASP A 656 -12.82 9.38 12.78
C ASP A 656 -12.68 8.04 13.53
N ASN A 657 -13.80 7.51 14.03
CA ASN A 657 -13.83 6.19 14.63
C ASN A 657 -13.45 5.10 13.62
N ALA A 658 -13.93 5.20 12.38
CA ALA A 658 -13.58 4.26 11.31
C ALA A 658 -12.07 4.20 11.05
N PHE A 659 -11.39 5.36 11.00
CA PHE A 659 -9.93 5.40 10.89
C PHE A 659 -9.23 4.78 12.10
N THR A 660 -9.73 5.04 13.31
CA THR A 660 -9.21 4.43 14.54
C THR A 660 -9.32 2.90 14.51
N TRP A 661 -10.47 2.37 14.07
CA TRP A 661 -10.68 0.92 13.94
C TRP A 661 -9.86 0.33 12.80
N ALA A 662 -9.75 1.03 11.66
CA ALA A 662 -8.92 0.60 10.54
C ALA A 662 -7.46 0.45 10.94
N GLU A 663 -6.90 1.41 11.68
CA GLU A 663 -5.52 1.35 12.19
C GLU A 663 -5.34 0.16 13.13
N LYS A 664 -6.29 -0.07 14.04
CA LYS A 664 -6.27 -1.20 14.98
C LYS A 664 -6.23 -2.56 14.30
N TYR A 665 -6.91 -2.71 13.16
CA TYR A 665 -7.04 -3.98 12.44
C TYR A 665 -6.19 -4.06 11.16
N GLY A 666 -5.25 -3.12 10.96
CA GLY A 666 -4.35 -3.09 9.82
C GLY A 666 -5.05 -2.88 8.47
N MET A 667 -6.23 -2.28 8.48
CA MET A 667 -7.06 -2.05 7.30
C MET A 667 -6.84 -0.67 6.68
N LYS A 668 -7.14 -0.56 5.40
CA LYS A 668 -7.15 0.71 4.67
C LYS A 668 -8.56 1.28 4.54
N VAL A 669 -8.66 2.59 4.43
CA VAL A 669 -9.89 3.33 4.22
C VAL A 669 -9.80 4.00 2.84
N VAL A 670 -10.81 3.76 2.01
CA VAL A 670 -11.14 4.54 0.83
C VAL A 670 -12.27 5.48 1.23
N VAL A 671 -11.98 6.78 1.30
CA VAL A 671 -13.02 7.79 1.57
C VAL A 671 -13.64 8.18 0.24
N ASP A 672 -14.95 7.96 0.09
CA ASP A 672 -15.65 8.24 -1.16
C ASP A 672 -16.63 9.40 -0.99
N LEU A 673 -16.43 10.48 -1.76
CA LEU A 673 -17.41 11.56 -1.84
C LEU A 673 -18.63 11.10 -2.66
N HIS A 674 -19.52 10.42 -1.95
CA HIS A 674 -20.67 9.72 -2.52
C HIS A 674 -21.81 10.66 -2.93
N ALA A 675 -21.94 11.78 -2.22
CA ALA A 675 -22.97 12.79 -2.47
C ALA A 675 -22.36 14.18 -2.61
N ALA A 676 -22.32 14.68 -3.85
CA ALA A 676 -21.95 16.07 -4.13
C ALA A 676 -23.16 16.99 -3.94
N LYS A 677 -22.92 18.24 -3.51
CA LYS A 677 -24.00 19.22 -3.39
C LYS A 677 -24.63 19.45 -4.76
N ALA A 678 -25.96 19.59 -4.78
CA ALA A 678 -26.78 19.70 -5.99
C ALA A 678 -26.94 18.40 -6.81
N SER A 679 -26.46 17.27 -6.29
CA SER A 679 -26.55 15.93 -6.89
C SER A 679 -25.88 15.81 -8.26
N GLN A 680 -24.98 14.83 -8.36
CA GLN A 680 -24.29 14.47 -9.60
C GLN A 680 -25.06 13.43 -10.43
N ASN A 681 -26.13 12.83 -9.92
CA ASN A 681 -26.78 11.69 -10.58
C ASN A 681 -28.30 11.51 -10.37
N ARG A 682 -28.99 12.45 -9.68
CA ARG A 682 -30.46 12.45 -9.43
C ARG A 682 -30.94 11.46 -8.37
N PHE A 683 -30.14 10.47 -7.98
CA PHE A 683 -30.60 9.39 -7.12
C PHE A 683 -30.47 9.73 -5.64
N GLU A 684 -31.20 9.02 -4.80
CA GLU A 684 -31.24 9.24 -3.36
C GLU A 684 -29.89 9.07 -2.66
N HIS A 685 -29.03 8.17 -3.15
CA HIS A 685 -27.69 7.95 -2.61
C HIS A 685 -26.74 9.14 -2.87
N SER A 686 -27.05 10.03 -3.81
CA SER A 686 -26.35 11.32 -3.97
C SER A 686 -26.90 12.45 -3.07
N GLY A 687 -27.86 12.14 -2.20
CA GLY A 687 -28.58 13.14 -1.41
C GLY A 687 -29.49 14.05 -2.25
N ALA A 688 -29.93 13.58 -3.43
CA ALA A 688 -30.82 14.33 -4.30
C ALA A 688 -32.11 14.70 -3.58
N ARG A 689 -32.51 15.97 -3.70
CA ARG A 689 -33.72 16.47 -3.07
C ARG A 689 -34.98 15.94 -3.76
N ASP A 690 -35.05 16.07 -5.09
CA ASP A 690 -36.27 15.83 -5.87
C ASP A 690 -36.06 15.11 -7.22
N GLY A 691 -34.89 14.52 -7.41
CA GLY A 691 -34.56 13.76 -8.61
C GLY A 691 -34.07 14.63 -9.77
N PHE A 692 -33.75 15.90 -9.52
CA PHE A 692 -32.97 16.70 -10.45
C PHE A 692 -31.47 16.62 -10.14
N LEU A 693 -30.70 16.59 -11.22
CA LEU A 693 -29.25 16.79 -11.23
C LEU A 693 -28.99 18.26 -11.53
N GLU A 694 -28.27 18.91 -10.63
CA GLU A 694 -27.97 20.33 -10.71
C GLU A 694 -26.47 20.62 -10.48
N TRP A 695 -25.65 19.60 -10.26
CA TRP A 695 -24.20 19.74 -10.20
C TRP A 695 -23.60 20.10 -11.58
N GLY A 696 -22.69 21.07 -11.61
CA GLY A 696 -21.93 21.47 -12.79
C GLY A 696 -20.75 22.38 -12.47
N ASP A 697 -20.26 23.14 -13.47
CA ASP A 697 -19.08 24.01 -13.34
C ASP A 697 -19.12 24.95 -12.13
N SER A 698 -20.29 25.52 -11.81
CA SER A 698 -20.47 26.43 -10.66
C SER A 698 -20.30 25.75 -9.29
N ASN A 699 -20.29 24.42 -9.23
CA ASN A 699 -20.19 23.65 -8.00
C ASN A 699 -18.77 23.10 -7.75
N ILE A 700 -17.86 23.24 -8.71
CA ILE A 700 -16.51 22.65 -8.66
C ILE A 700 -15.77 23.11 -7.41
N ASP A 701 -15.66 24.42 -7.16
CA ASP A 701 -14.88 24.96 -6.05
C ASP A 701 -15.38 24.46 -4.69
N GLU A 702 -16.70 24.43 -4.50
CA GLU A 702 -17.31 23.93 -3.26
C GLU A 702 -17.07 22.42 -3.10
N THR A 703 -17.14 21.64 -4.18
CA THR A 703 -16.87 20.20 -4.15
C THR A 703 -15.39 19.92 -3.84
N VAL A 704 -14.47 20.69 -4.42
CA VAL A 704 -13.02 20.60 -4.16
C VAL A 704 -12.71 20.96 -2.71
N ALA A 705 -13.39 21.95 -2.11
CA ALA A 705 -13.19 22.30 -0.71
C ALA A 705 -13.52 21.13 0.24
N VAL A 706 -14.52 20.31 -0.08
CA VAL A 706 -14.84 19.09 0.69
C VAL A 706 -13.70 18.07 0.57
N ILE A 707 -13.18 17.85 -0.64
CA ILE A 707 -12.06 16.95 -0.87
C ILE A 707 -10.80 17.43 -0.13
N GLU A 708 -10.47 18.72 -0.19
CA GLU A 708 -9.33 19.31 0.50
C GLU A 708 -9.47 19.15 2.03
N PHE A 709 -10.68 19.34 2.56
CA PHE A 709 -10.99 19.09 3.98
C PHE A 709 -10.70 17.64 4.39
N LEU A 710 -11.21 16.66 3.62
CA LEU A 710 -10.99 15.24 3.91
C LEU A 710 -9.50 14.86 3.80
N ALA A 711 -8.82 15.35 2.77
CA ALA A 711 -7.40 15.10 2.55
C ALA A 711 -6.53 15.73 3.65
N ALA A 712 -6.83 16.95 4.08
CA ALA A 712 -6.13 17.62 5.17
C ALA A 712 -6.32 16.90 6.51
N ARG A 713 -7.53 16.38 6.77
CA ARG A 713 -7.85 15.69 8.02
C ARG A 713 -7.20 14.31 8.12
N TYR A 714 -7.28 13.50 7.06
CA TYR A 714 -6.86 12.10 7.10
C TYR A 714 -5.53 11.82 6.39
N GLY A 715 -4.94 12.82 5.73
CA GLY A 715 -3.74 12.66 4.91
C GLY A 715 -2.51 12.10 5.63
N GLY A 716 -2.44 12.31 6.95
CA GLY A 716 -1.40 11.76 7.83
C GLY A 716 -1.71 10.40 8.45
N SER A 717 -2.93 9.87 8.30
CA SER A 717 -3.28 8.55 8.84
C SER A 717 -2.66 7.45 7.98
N PRO A 718 -1.95 6.47 8.58
CA PRO A 718 -1.43 5.31 7.86
C PRO A 718 -2.55 4.43 7.28
N SER A 719 -3.79 4.56 7.76
CA SER A 719 -4.94 3.82 7.22
C SER A 719 -5.57 4.49 5.99
N LEU A 720 -5.21 5.72 5.62
CA LEU A 720 -5.73 6.31 4.38
C LEU A 720 -5.13 5.59 3.16
N GLY A 721 -5.96 4.84 2.42
CA GLY A 721 -5.58 4.17 1.19
C GLY A 721 -5.82 5.04 -0.05
N ALA A 722 -7.01 5.62 -0.13
CA ALA A 722 -7.40 6.46 -1.25
C ALA A 722 -8.53 7.45 -0.88
N ILE A 723 -8.70 8.45 -1.73
CA ILE A 723 -9.88 9.33 -1.73
C ILE A 723 -10.49 9.27 -3.12
N GLU A 724 -11.77 8.93 -3.21
CA GLU A 724 -12.57 9.01 -4.43
C GLU A 724 -13.22 10.38 -4.53
N LEU A 725 -13.02 11.02 -5.69
CA LEU A 725 -13.41 12.42 -5.87
C LEU A 725 -14.92 12.58 -6.01
N MET A 726 -15.63 11.63 -6.61
CA MET A 726 -17.07 11.70 -6.81
C MET A 726 -17.60 10.35 -7.25
N ASN A 727 -18.65 9.89 -6.59
CA ASN A 727 -19.35 8.68 -6.96
C ASN A 727 -20.32 8.89 -8.15
N GLU A 728 -20.26 8.03 -9.16
CA GLU A 728 -21.29 7.84 -10.20
C GLU A 728 -21.86 9.11 -10.88
N PRO A 729 -21.05 10.03 -11.43
CA PRO A 729 -21.57 11.18 -12.18
C PRO A 729 -22.39 10.73 -13.40
N TRP A 730 -23.57 11.30 -13.64
CA TRP A 730 -24.46 10.85 -14.71
C TRP A 730 -24.22 11.57 -16.05
N ALA A 731 -23.96 10.83 -17.13
CA ALA A 731 -23.86 11.38 -18.49
C ALA A 731 -25.23 11.44 -19.20
N PRO A 732 -25.45 12.41 -20.11
CA PRO A 732 -24.51 13.47 -20.50
C PRO A 732 -24.58 14.74 -19.64
N ASP A 733 -25.51 14.80 -18.66
CA ASP A 733 -25.77 16.01 -17.86
C ASP A 733 -24.54 16.51 -17.10
N VAL A 734 -23.80 15.61 -16.46
CA VAL A 734 -22.42 15.91 -16.04
C VAL A 734 -21.53 15.80 -17.27
N THR A 735 -21.09 16.94 -17.80
CA THR A 735 -20.22 16.96 -18.99
C THR A 735 -18.82 16.44 -18.65
N LEU A 736 -18.15 15.80 -19.62
CA LEU A 736 -16.78 15.32 -19.44
C LEU A 736 -15.79 16.46 -19.17
N ASP A 737 -16.03 17.64 -19.75
CA ASP A 737 -15.23 18.85 -19.53
C ASP A 737 -15.34 19.34 -18.08
N ALA A 738 -16.56 19.50 -17.56
CA ALA A 738 -16.78 19.86 -16.15
C ALA A 738 -16.16 18.83 -15.19
N LEU A 739 -16.34 17.54 -15.49
CA LEU A 739 -15.84 16.46 -14.66
C LEU A 739 -14.30 16.41 -14.63
N THR A 740 -13.63 16.57 -15.77
CA THR A 740 -12.16 16.56 -15.82
C THR A 740 -11.53 17.81 -15.20
N LYS A 741 -12.17 18.98 -15.32
CA LYS A 741 -11.80 20.19 -14.55
C LYS A 741 -11.88 19.93 -13.05
N TYR A 742 -12.99 19.36 -12.58
CA TYR A 742 -13.16 18.98 -11.19
C TYR A 742 -12.12 17.96 -10.73
N TYR A 743 -11.94 16.86 -11.48
CA TYR A 743 -10.99 15.82 -11.13
C TYR A 743 -9.56 16.32 -11.05
N LYS A 744 -9.18 17.27 -11.93
CA LYS A 744 -7.86 17.90 -11.87
C LYS A 744 -7.71 18.74 -10.60
N ALA A 745 -8.68 19.58 -10.28
CA ALA A 745 -8.66 20.42 -9.08
C ALA A 745 -8.68 19.60 -7.78
N GLY A 746 -9.50 18.56 -7.72
CA GLY A 746 -9.56 17.62 -6.59
C GLY A 746 -8.27 16.82 -6.42
N TYR A 747 -7.67 16.36 -7.52
CA TYR A 747 -6.34 15.73 -7.51
C TYR A 747 -5.28 16.66 -6.90
N ASP A 748 -5.22 17.91 -7.37
CA ASP A 748 -4.26 18.89 -6.87
C ASP A 748 -4.50 19.21 -5.39
N ALA A 749 -5.75 19.29 -4.94
CA ALA A 749 -6.10 19.47 -3.54
C ALA A 749 -5.61 18.30 -2.67
N ILE A 750 -5.81 17.05 -3.07
CA ILE A 750 -5.31 15.88 -2.33
C ILE A 750 -3.78 15.91 -2.23
N ARG A 751 -3.10 16.25 -3.33
CA ARG A 751 -1.62 16.26 -3.41
C ARG A 751 -0.97 17.31 -2.52
N LYS A 752 -1.69 18.33 -2.07
CA LYS A 752 -1.20 19.27 -1.04
C LYS A 752 -0.98 18.60 0.32
N HIS A 753 -1.71 17.53 0.60
CA HIS A 753 -1.79 16.94 1.95
C HIS A 753 -1.27 15.50 2.02
N THR A 754 -1.38 14.71 0.94
CA THR A 754 -1.02 13.29 0.96
C THR A 754 -0.72 12.70 -0.41
N ASN A 755 0.00 11.57 -0.40
CA ASN A 755 0.28 10.73 -1.57
C ASN A 755 -0.70 9.55 -1.70
N ALA A 756 -1.84 9.56 -0.99
CA ALA A 756 -2.91 8.57 -1.16
C ALA A 756 -3.35 8.44 -2.63
N TYR A 757 -3.90 7.29 -3.01
CA TYR A 757 -4.47 7.15 -4.36
C TYR A 757 -5.67 8.08 -4.53
N VAL A 758 -5.83 8.62 -5.75
CA VAL A 758 -7.01 9.41 -6.13
C VAL A 758 -7.87 8.56 -7.05
N ILE A 759 -9.12 8.32 -6.68
CA ILE A 759 -10.03 7.49 -7.47
C ILE A 759 -10.96 8.41 -8.28
N LEU A 760 -11.09 8.09 -9.57
CA LEU A 760 -11.87 8.82 -10.56
C LEU A 760 -13.02 7.92 -11.03
N SER A 761 -14.25 8.19 -10.60
CA SER A 761 -15.41 7.40 -11.02
C SER A 761 -15.74 7.66 -12.50
N ALA A 762 -16.00 6.58 -13.24
CA ALA A 762 -16.53 6.63 -14.58
C ALA A 762 -17.97 7.18 -14.56
N ARG A 763 -18.36 7.90 -15.62
CA ARG A 763 -19.73 8.38 -15.72
C ARG A 763 -20.70 7.22 -15.99
N LEU A 764 -21.85 7.25 -15.31
CA LEU A 764 -22.98 6.38 -15.61
C LEU A 764 -23.70 6.80 -16.89
N GLY A 765 -24.59 5.92 -17.36
CA GLY A 765 -25.44 6.17 -18.52
C GLY A 765 -24.74 5.82 -19.84
N PRO A 766 -24.93 6.60 -20.92
CA PRO A 766 -24.42 6.27 -22.26
C PRO A 766 -22.92 6.57 -22.45
N ALA A 767 -22.18 6.92 -21.40
CA ALA A 767 -20.77 7.25 -21.48
C ALA A 767 -19.90 6.03 -21.80
N ASN A 768 -18.76 6.25 -22.46
CA ASN A 768 -17.79 5.19 -22.67
C ASN A 768 -16.97 5.00 -21.38
N PRO A 769 -16.92 3.80 -20.78
CA PRO A 769 -16.19 3.56 -19.53
C PRO A 769 -14.68 3.86 -19.63
N LYS A 770 -14.12 3.94 -20.85
CA LYS A 770 -12.70 4.23 -21.11
C LYS A 770 -12.40 5.70 -21.40
N GLU A 771 -13.40 6.59 -21.37
CA GLU A 771 -13.24 8.00 -21.76
C GLU A 771 -12.29 8.80 -20.88
N LEU A 772 -12.08 8.37 -19.62
CA LEU A 772 -11.16 8.99 -18.67
C LEU A 772 -9.70 8.55 -18.83
N PHE A 773 -9.40 7.53 -19.65
CA PHE A 773 -8.04 6.97 -19.75
C PHE A 773 -6.98 7.99 -20.19
N PRO A 774 -7.22 8.83 -21.23
CA PRO A 774 -6.24 9.85 -21.62
C PRO A 774 -5.97 10.85 -20.49
N PHE A 775 -6.99 11.22 -19.73
CA PHE A 775 -6.88 12.14 -18.60
C PHE A 775 -6.10 11.50 -17.44
N ALA A 776 -6.49 10.29 -17.02
CA ALA A 776 -5.85 9.57 -15.92
C ALA A 776 -4.36 9.29 -16.16
N ARG A 777 -3.95 9.02 -17.41
CA ARG A 777 -2.54 8.83 -17.79
C ARG A 777 -1.64 10.04 -17.53
N SER A 778 -2.22 11.23 -17.41
CA SER A 778 -1.47 12.46 -17.09
C SER A 778 -1.23 12.63 -15.58
N LEU A 779 -1.80 11.76 -14.75
CA LEU A 779 -1.79 11.87 -13.29
C LEU A 779 -1.11 10.66 -12.66
N ASN A 780 -0.37 10.89 -11.56
CA ASN A 780 0.30 9.83 -10.81
C ASN A 780 -0.54 9.36 -9.61
N ARG A 781 -0.50 8.04 -9.31
CA ARG A 781 -1.27 7.37 -8.25
C ARG A 781 -2.76 7.67 -8.34
N VAL A 782 -3.34 7.36 -9.50
CA VAL A 782 -4.78 7.44 -9.73
C VAL A 782 -5.32 6.08 -10.15
N ALA A 783 -6.58 5.81 -9.81
CA ALA A 783 -7.33 4.65 -10.28
C ALA A 783 -8.64 5.13 -10.90
N ILE A 784 -9.15 4.39 -11.88
CA ILE A 784 -10.49 4.62 -12.44
C ILE A 784 -11.44 3.63 -11.80
N ASP A 785 -12.53 4.14 -11.28
CA ASP A 785 -13.59 3.34 -10.68
C ASP A 785 -14.69 3.06 -11.70
N VAL A 786 -15.10 1.80 -11.79
CA VAL A 786 -16.25 1.33 -12.55
C VAL A 786 -17.17 0.55 -11.62
N HIS A 787 -18.48 0.74 -11.79
CA HIS A 787 -19.49 0.05 -11.00
C HIS A 787 -20.23 -0.92 -11.90
N TRP A 788 -20.13 -2.21 -11.61
CA TRP A 788 -20.64 -3.25 -12.48
C TRP A 788 -21.65 -4.13 -11.79
N TYR A 789 -22.90 -3.82 -12.08
CA TYR A 789 -24.03 -4.65 -11.73
C TYR A 789 -24.52 -5.42 -12.95
N ASN A 790 -24.73 -6.73 -12.84
CA ASN A 790 -25.54 -7.49 -13.80
C ASN A 790 -27.03 -7.44 -13.42
N LEU A 791 -27.46 -6.20 -13.14
CA LEU A 791 -28.79 -5.79 -12.73
C LEU A 791 -29.12 -4.51 -13.55
N PHE A 792 -30.39 -4.09 -13.55
CA PHE A 792 -30.82 -2.80 -14.12
C PHE A 792 -30.83 -2.65 -15.65
N THR A 793 -30.45 -3.67 -16.43
CA THR A 793 -30.73 -3.70 -17.88
C THR A 793 -31.57 -4.91 -18.25
N ASP A 794 -32.47 -4.75 -19.24
CA ASP A 794 -33.34 -5.82 -19.74
C ASP A 794 -32.55 -7.05 -20.20
N MET A 795 -31.32 -6.82 -20.69
CA MET A 795 -30.40 -7.87 -21.08
C MET A 795 -30.11 -8.85 -19.91
N PHE A 796 -29.75 -8.35 -18.73
CA PHE A 796 -29.42 -9.20 -17.59
C PHE A 796 -30.64 -9.89 -16.98
N ILE A 797 -31.82 -9.25 -17.06
CA ILE A 797 -33.09 -9.81 -16.59
C ILE A 797 -33.54 -10.99 -17.45
N THR A 798 -33.21 -10.96 -18.76
CA THR A 798 -33.60 -12.00 -19.71
C THR A 798 -32.57 -13.12 -19.86
N MET A 799 -31.32 -12.89 -19.46
CA MET A 799 -30.28 -13.91 -19.40
C MET A 799 -30.60 -15.00 -18.37
N ILE A 800 -30.26 -16.25 -18.67
CA ILE A 800 -30.19 -17.30 -17.65
C ILE A 800 -28.92 -17.14 -16.79
N VAL A 801 -28.84 -17.83 -15.65
CA VAL A 801 -27.69 -17.77 -14.73
C VAL A 801 -26.36 -18.01 -15.46
N GLN A 802 -26.28 -19.07 -16.30
CA GLN A 802 -25.04 -19.39 -17.01
C GLN A 802 -24.60 -18.26 -17.93
N GLN A 803 -25.53 -17.59 -18.62
CA GLN A 803 -25.21 -16.48 -19.50
C GLN A 803 -24.68 -15.27 -18.72
N ASN A 804 -25.21 -15.02 -17.51
CA ASN A 804 -24.66 -14.00 -16.61
C ASN A 804 -23.22 -14.32 -16.18
N ILE A 805 -22.95 -15.58 -15.81
CA ILE A 805 -21.60 -16.05 -15.45
C ILE A 805 -20.63 -15.94 -16.64
N ASP A 806 -21.08 -16.38 -17.82
CA ASP A 806 -20.28 -16.30 -19.05
C ASP A 806 -20.00 -14.84 -19.42
N TYR A 807 -20.93 -13.93 -19.19
CA TYR A 807 -20.73 -12.49 -19.41
C TYR A 807 -19.64 -11.92 -18.50
N ILE A 808 -19.56 -12.34 -17.24
CA ILE A 808 -18.49 -11.94 -16.32
C ILE A 808 -17.13 -12.41 -16.85
N TYR A 809 -16.98 -13.71 -17.13
CA TYR A 809 -15.70 -14.26 -17.58
C TYR A 809 -15.25 -13.75 -18.96
N ASN A 810 -16.18 -13.51 -19.88
CA ASN A 810 -15.82 -13.12 -21.25
C ASN A 810 -15.75 -11.61 -21.44
N GLN A 811 -16.76 -10.86 -20.98
CA GLN A 811 -16.88 -9.44 -21.26
C GLN A 811 -16.25 -8.60 -20.15
N ARG A 812 -16.64 -8.80 -18.89
CA ARG A 812 -16.11 -8.00 -17.76
C ARG A 812 -14.61 -8.19 -17.57
N SER A 813 -14.12 -9.42 -17.73
CA SER A 813 -12.67 -9.71 -17.70
C SER A 813 -11.90 -8.90 -18.76
N SER A 814 -12.39 -8.83 -20.00
CA SER A 814 -11.76 -8.04 -21.06
C SER A 814 -11.83 -6.52 -20.79
N ASP A 815 -12.88 -6.06 -20.13
CA ASP A 815 -13.01 -4.66 -19.75
C ASP A 815 -12.07 -4.28 -18.60
N LEU A 816 -11.75 -5.21 -17.68
CA LEU A 816 -10.78 -5.02 -16.59
C LEU A 816 -9.33 -4.99 -17.01
N ASP A 817 -8.98 -5.65 -18.12
CA ASP A 817 -7.62 -5.82 -18.64
C ASP A 817 -6.95 -4.50 -19.11
N SER A 818 -7.50 -3.37 -18.68
CA SER A 818 -7.06 -2.02 -18.98
C SER A 818 -6.47 -1.31 -17.73
N TRP A 819 -5.91 -0.12 -17.95
CA TRP A 819 -5.05 0.62 -16.99
C TRP A 819 -5.69 0.81 -15.60
N ILE A 820 -4.86 0.92 -14.54
CA ILE A 820 -5.21 0.91 -13.09
C ILE A 820 -6.72 1.05 -12.81
N SER A 821 -7.40 -0.09 -12.78
CA SER A 821 -8.85 -0.24 -12.67
C SER A 821 -9.22 -0.69 -11.25
N ALA A 822 -10.26 -0.05 -10.71
CA ALA A 822 -10.97 -0.48 -9.52
C ALA A 822 -12.39 -0.90 -9.93
N ASP A 823 -12.88 -2.01 -9.40
CA ASP A 823 -14.32 -2.29 -9.38
C ASP A 823 -14.89 -1.86 -8.03
N GLY A 824 -15.22 -0.58 -7.90
CA GLY A 824 -15.61 0.03 -6.64
C GLY A 824 -16.96 -0.44 -6.13
N GLU A 825 -17.80 -1.02 -6.98
CA GLU A 825 -19.10 -1.57 -6.58
C GLU A 825 -19.57 -2.74 -7.45
N TRP A 826 -19.72 -3.89 -6.80
CA TRP A 826 -20.38 -5.10 -7.32
C TRP A 826 -21.12 -5.84 -6.20
N THR A 827 -22.05 -6.74 -6.53
CA THR A 827 -22.91 -7.42 -5.54
C THR A 827 -23.18 -8.86 -5.94
N GLY A 828 -23.57 -9.70 -4.99
CA GLY A 828 -23.90 -11.10 -5.29
C GLY A 828 -25.28 -11.31 -5.90
N GLU A 829 -26.06 -10.25 -6.09
CA GLU A 829 -27.38 -10.27 -6.71
C GLU A 829 -27.30 -10.15 -8.25
N PHE A 830 -28.16 -10.86 -8.98
CA PHE A 830 -28.17 -10.83 -10.46
C PHE A 830 -29.61 -10.87 -11.03
N GLY A 831 -29.80 -10.33 -12.24
CA GLY A 831 -31.14 -10.11 -12.79
C GLY A 831 -31.94 -11.37 -13.18
N ALA A 832 -31.28 -12.53 -13.30
CA ALA A 832 -31.92 -13.77 -13.75
C ALA A 832 -32.86 -14.35 -12.67
N LYS A 833 -34.05 -14.77 -13.09
CA LYS A 833 -35.10 -15.24 -12.19
C LYS A 833 -34.82 -16.67 -11.67
N ASN A 834 -35.23 -16.93 -10.42
CA ASN A 834 -35.22 -18.25 -9.77
C ASN A 834 -33.83 -18.89 -9.62
N GLY A 835 -32.78 -18.10 -9.35
CA GLY A 835 -31.46 -18.64 -9.03
C GLY A 835 -31.48 -19.54 -7.79
N SER A 836 -30.85 -20.71 -7.87
CA SER A 836 -30.65 -21.58 -6.71
C SER A 836 -29.50 -21.09 -5.83
N MET A 837 -29.38 -21.60 -4.60
CA MET A 837 -28.22 -21.31 -3.74
C MET A 837 -26.88 -21.59 -4.44
N GLU A 838 -26.80 -22.66 -5.23
CA GLU A 838 -25.59 -23.00 -5.97
C GLU A 838 -25.32 -22.01 -7.12
N ASP A 839 -26.36 -21.48 -7.74
CA ASP A 839 -26.22 -20.46 -8.78
C ASP A 839 -25.61 -19.17 -8.23
N TYR A 840 -26.05 -18.71 -7.06
CA TYR A 840 -25.46 -17.54 -6.39
C TYR A 840 -23.99 -17.76 -5.99
N LYS A 841 -23.63 -18.96 -5.53
CA LYS A 841 -22.22 -19.31 -5.26
C LYS A 841 -21.37 -19.26 -6.52
N ARG A 842 -21.87 -19.83 -7.62
CA ARG A 842 -21.16 -19.85 -8.91
C ARG A 842 -21.03 -18.45 -9.49
N TYR A 843 -22.07 -17.64 -9.39
CA TYR A 843 -22.09 -16.25 -9.83
C TYR A 843 -21.08 -15.40 -9.05
N THR A 844 -21.18 -15.39 -7.72
CA THR A 844 -20.26 -14.62 -6.87
C THR A 844 -18.82 -15.10 -6.96
N LYS A 845 -18.60 -16.42 -7.17
CA LYS A 845 -17.26 -16.94 -7.47
C LYS A 845 -16.72 -16.35 -8.77
N ALA A 846 -17.53 -16.24 -9.83
CA ALA A 846 -17.10 -15.66 -11.09
C ALA A 846 -16.70 -14.18 -10.93
N GLU A 847 -17.48 -13.42 -10.17
CA GLU A 847 -17.16 -12.02 -9.84
C GLU A 847 -15.86 -11.91 -9.02
N VAL A 848 -15.68 -12.72 -7.96
CA VAL A 848 -14.43 -12.73 -7.20
C VAL A 848 -13.23 -13.13 -8.07
N ASP A 849 -13.38 -14.11 -8.96
CA ASP A 849 -12.32 -14.56 -9.86
C ASP A 849 -11.91 -13.45 -10.85
N VAL A 850 -12.89 -12.73 -11.41
CA VAL A 850 -12.66 -11.70 -12.44
C VAL A 850 -12.25 -10.37 -11.81
N PHE A 851 -13.02 -9.86 -10.84
CA PHE A 851 -12.75 -8.59 -10.17
C PHE A 851 -11.53 -8.68 -9.26
N GLY A 852 -11.17 -9.88 -8.77
CA GLY A 852 -9.89 -10.16 -8.13
C GLY A 852 -8.66 -9.86 -9.01
N GLY A 853 -8.83 -9.77 -10.33
CA GLY A 853 -7.82 -9.33 -11.29
C GLY A 853 -7.72 -7.81 -11.47
N ALA A 854 -8.63 -7.02 -10.88
CA ALA A 854 -8.56 -5.56 -10.93
C ALA A 854 -7.25 -5.06 -10.31
N THR A 855 -6.55 -4.15 -10.98
CA THR A 855 -5.18 -3.78 -10.62
C THR A 855 -5.09 -2.87 -9.39
N PHE A 856 -6.14 -2.06 -9.13
CA PHE A 856 -6.29 -1.34 -7.87
C PHE A 856 -7.03 -2.18 -6.82
N GLY A 857 -8.06 -2.92 -7.24
CA GLY A 857 -8.83 -3.78 -6.37
C GLY A 857 -10.32 -3.66 -6.60
N TRP A 858 -11.10 -4.16 -5.64
CA TRP A 858 -12.55 -4.21 -5.74
C TRP A 858 -13.21 -3.96 -4.39
N ALA A 859 -14.46 -3.49 -4.39
CA ALA A 859 -15.27 -3.34 -3.19
C ALA A 859 -16.69 -3.88 -3.38
N TYR A 860 -17.08 -4.84 -2.54
CA TYR A 860 -18.43 -5.40 -2.57
C TYR A 860 -19.44 -4.39 -2.02
N TRP A 861 -20.51 -4.12 -2.76
CA TRP A 861 -21.67 -3.34 -2.32
C TRP A 861 -22.78 -4.30 -1.81
N SER A 862 -22.98 -4.43 -0.49
CA SER A 862 -22.39 -3.71 0.63
C SER A 862 -22.13 -4.64 1.83
N TYR A 863 -21.53 -4.15 2.91
CA TYR A 863 -21.21 -4.97 4.09
C TYR A 863 -22.46 -5.51 4.79
N LYS A 864 -23.49 -4.67 4.94
CA LYS A 864 -24.78 -5.00 5.56
C LYS A 864 -25.93 -4.45 4.72
N CYS A 865 -26.95 -5.27 4.50
CA CYS A 865 -28.19 -4.90 3.85
C CYS A 865 -29.33 -5.77 4.42
N GLU A 866 -30.58 -5.28 4.40
CA GLU A 866 -31.74 -6.14 4.68
C GLU A 866 -31.96 -7.18 3.57
N GLU A 867 -31.55 -6.86 2.33
CA GLU A 867 -31.54 -7.82 1.22
C GLU A 867 -30.29 -8.70 1.27
N ASN A 868 -30.49 -10.01 1.40
CA ASN A 868 -29.45 -10.97 1.75
C ASN A 868 -28.24 -10.97 0.79
N HIS A 869 -28.46 -10.99 -0.52
CA HIS A 869 -27.37 -11.05 -1.52
C HIS A 869 -26.69 -9.69 -1.76
N TRP A 870 -27.17 -8.63 -1.11
CA TRP A 870 -26.50 -7.33 -1.04
C TRP A 870 -25.71 -7.16 0.26
N SER A 871 -25.72 -8.17 1.13
CA SER A 871 -25.08 -8.15 2.45
C SER A 871 -23.90 -9.12 2.47
N LEU A 872 -22.68 -8.62 2.27
CA LEU A 872 -21.47 -9.46 2.28
C LEU A 872 -21.35 -10.26 3.57
N LYS A 873 -21.70 -9.65 4.70
CA LYS A 873 -21.70 -10.35 5.99
C LYS A 873 -22.61 -11.58 5.95
N TRP A 874 -23.83 -11.43 5.44
CA TRP A 874 -24.77 -12.55 5.30
C TRP A 874 -24.24 -13.59 4.32
N MET A 875 -23.67 -13.16 3.18
CA MET A 875 -23.09 -14.06 2.18
C MET A 875 -21.95 -14.91 2.74
N ILE A 876 -21.10 -14.33 3.59
CA ILE A 876 -20.02 -15.05 4.28
C ILE A 876 -20.59 -16.00 5.34
N ASP A 877 -21.46 -15.50 6.23
CA ASP A 877 -22.04 -16.29 7.33
C ASP A 877 -22.83 -17.51 6.82
N ASN A 878 -23.39 -17.42 5.60
CA ASN A 878 -24.17 -18.48 4.96
C ASN A 878 -23.39 -19.26 3.88
N ASN A 879 -22.07 -19.11 3.80
CA ASN A 879 -21.18 -19.83 2.88
C ASN A 879 -21.50 -19.65 1.38
N PHE A 880 -22.06 -18.50 0.98
CA PHE A 880 -22.20 -18.13 -0.43
C PHE A 880 -20.89 -17.61 -1.01
N ILE A 881 -20.09 -16.91 -0.21
CA ILE A 881 -18.78 -16.36 -0.59
C ILE A 881 -17.72 -16.79 0.43
N GLN A 882 -16.56 -17.19 -0.05
CA GLN A 882 -15.38 -17.47 0.78
C GLN A 882 -14.17 -16.69 0.25
N LEU A 883 -13.72 -15.70 1.02
CA LEU A 883 -12.58 -14.84 0.67
C LEU A 883 -11.26 -15.34 1.30
N ASN A 884 -11.37 -16.20 2.32
CA ASN A 884 -10.26 -16.83 3.03
C ASN A 884 -9.88 -18.17 2.36
N MET A 885 -9.24 -18.13 1.20
CA MET A 885 -8.49 -19.29 0.71
C MET A 885 -7.04 -18.91 0.41
N ARG A 886 -6.18 -19.82 0.87
CA ARG A 886 -4.73 -19.74 1.12
C ARG A 886 -3.89 -19.31 -0.07
#